data_AF-A0A4Q3D1S4-F1
#
_entry.id   AF-A0A4Q3D1S4-F1
#
_cell.length_a   1.000
_cell.length_b   1.000
_cell.length_c   1.000
_cell.angle_alpha   90.00
_cell.angle_beta   90.00
_cell.angle_gamma   90.00
#
_symmetry.space_group_name_H-M   'P 1'
#
loop_
_entity.id
_entity.type
_entity.pdbx_description
1 polymer ?
#
loop_
_entity_poly.entity_id
_entity_poly.type
_entity_poly.pdbx_seq_one_letter_code
_entity_poly.pdbx_strand_id
1 'polypeptide(L)'
;MKLNIHPSIIFRTPKFSYQSDLASCWDELKEAIAVSSSAFYETIKDVQADDLNNLPSKVSFTIWKYFNRAKYRSTPYGTFASFSFLNQAFQTAESKIIINEAQVVHRFIDWPYRNELHFDFGRLLADNVELFSNSSYYTTSDGIRYIACTDGVFELAEIDQHDLVEQILNICSEPITVKALLAKLDLNTNAETDALRLIADMHALQLIFSDRDPNIVGQDYFERIGIAATADKPQYLIAERKTIGGGLDEKLLKPLPGLIQLLSKILKSNEREALASFIRRFRQKFDQQEIALSVALDPEMGIGYDELEQAGEDDFVAQFKGKQKSEKNKNDLKTALKANLLAERFKVNEPIFLNQLSFDTNERESILPNSFSLLMSLADDLICIDQIGGATANALTGRFSIADAAVEAYCKETSAIEQNANPEVMFFDVAYMVETNVDNINRRKLIYDHQLSILNFDTSHAPLSLRDIYISVRNNEVVLRSRQLNKRLIPRLASAYNYARSDLSVFRLLCDLQHQGLQTSLSLPLDGIFPDLDFYPRFQYYNVVLSAAKWQVNKGGFYPGKTAITVENCRVFLNKLGVCRFFKTGLSDQTLCFDLEADEDLNALILFMQKQTKLYLEEVIFPSVTTVVDQQQKPYLAQFILNLNHDDRSYRDVDDLNGHKTAIQSTFLPGKEWLYFEIFCHQQRSDELLIGVVPAFLADFSSSIKSWFFIRYNEHGNHLRFRILLHREADGQKLTAAFSDYLQDYINSGLVSDLQLKTYKREIERYGADLISEIEAHFSVDSEFVLLVLQDQTDAFTKYKWCSAVVNE
;
A
#
# COMPACT_ATOMS: atom_id res chain seq x y z
N MET A 1 12.74 -7.05 -20.56
CA MET A 1 13.05 -5.88 -19.71
C MET A 1 14.53 -5.57 -19.63
N LYS A 2 14.91 -4.36 -20.06
CA LYS A 2 16.26 -3.82 -19.88
C LYS A 2 16.28 -2.93 -18.63
N LEU A 3 16.97 -3.40 -17.59
CA LEU A 3 17.11 -2.65 -16.34
C LEU A 3 18.18 -1.57 -16.49
N ASN A 4 17.90 -0.35 -16.04
CA ASN A 4 18.86 0.72 -15.93
C ASN A 4 19.07 1.09 -14.45
N ILE A 5 20.31 1.49 -14.14
CA ILE A 5 20.70 2.02 -12.83
C ILE A 5 20.76 3.54 -12.97
N HIS A 6 20.03 4.28 -12.14
CA HIS A 6 20.03 5.73 -12.20
C HIS A 6 21.42 6.30 -11.87
N PRO A 7 22.01 7.19 -12.69
CA PRO A 7 23.40 7.63 -12.54
C PRO A 7 23.69 8.36 -11.23
N SER A 8 22.70 9.04 -10.65
CA SER A 8 22.79 9.70 -9.35
C SER A 8 22.28 8.80 -8.21
N ILE A 9 22.89 8.95 -7.03
CA ILE A 9 22.58 8.16 -5.84
C ILE A 9 22.36 9.04 -4.61
N ILE A 10 21.44 8.60 -3.74
CA ILE A 10 21.32 9.12 -2.37
C ILE A 10 21.94 8.10 -1.45
N PHE A 11 22.75 8.53 -0.50
CA PHE A 11 23.29 7.67 0.53
C PHE A 11 23.22 8.33 1.89
N ARG A 12 23.38 7.52 2.92
CA ARG A 12 23.24 7.92 4.31
C ARG A 12 24.49 7.52 5.08
N THR A 13 24.95 8.39 5.96
CA THR A 13 26.11 8.12 6.84
C THR A 13 25.73 8.37 8.29
N PRO A 14 26.29 7.60 9.25
CA PRO A 14 26.10 7.86 10.67
C PRO A 14 26.80 9.17 11.07
N LYS A 15 26.43 9.74 12.23
CA LYS A 15 26.98 11.00 12.73
C LYS A 15 28.50 10.93 12.88
N PHE A 16 29.01 9.85 13.45
CA PHE A 16 30.43 9.67 13.74
C PHE A 16 31.04 8.60 12.85
N SER A 17 32.34 8.75 12.60
CA SER A 17 33.14 7.65 12.06
C SER A 17 33.12 6.47 13.02
N TYR A 18 33.13 5.25 12.50
CA TYR A 18 33.25 4.05 13.33
C TYR A 18 34.60 3.96 14.07
N GLN A 19 35.60 4.77 13.69
CA GLN A 19 36.88 4.91 14.39
C GLN A 19 36.84 5.92 15.55
N SER A 20 35.72 6.62 15.74
CA SER A 20 35.61 7.62 16.81
C SER A 20 35.55 6.98 18.18
N ASP A 21 36.14 7.66 19.16
CA ASP A 21 36.10 7.33 20.58
C ASP A 21 35.04 8.16 21.31
N LEU A 22 34.41 7.57 22.34
CA LEU A 22 33.27 8.18 23.05
C LEU A 22 33.67 9.50 23.71
N ALA A 23 34.83 9.56 24.36
CA ALA A 23 35.27 10.76 25.06
C ALA A 23 35.51 11.91 24.08
N SER A 24 36.10 11.61 22.92
CA SER A 24 36.41 12.62 21.89
C SER A 24 35.18 13.26 21.24
N CYS A 25 34.04 12.55 21.23
CA CYS A 25 32.80 12.99 20.59
C CYS A 25 31.68 13.25 21.61
N TRP A 26 31.99 13.32 22.91
CA TRP A 26 31.00 13.32 23.97
C TRP A 26 30.05 14.53 23.91
N ASP A 27 30.59 15.73 23.68
CA ASP A 27 29.77 16.95 23.63
C ASP A 27 28.84 16.94 22.41
N GLU A 28 29.34 16.56 21.23
CA GLU A 28 28.52 16.39 20.04
C GLU A 28 27.44 15.28 20.21
N LEU A 29 27.75 14.21 20.93
CA LEU A 29 26.79 13.15 21.23
C LEU A 29 25.72 13.66 22.18
N LYS A 30 26.10 14.41 23.23
CA LYS A 30 25.16 15.04 24.17
C LYS A 30 24.19 15.96 23.44
N GLU A 31 24.67 16.77 22.50
CA GLU A 31 23.80 17.64 21.68
C GLU A 31 22.81 16.84 20.84
N ALA A 32 23.24 15.73 20.22
CA ALA A 32 22.32 14.85 19.48
C ALA A 32 21.30 14.18 20.41
N ILE A 33 21.72 13.78 21.62
CA ILE A 33 20.83 13.23 22.64
C ILE A 33 19.80 14.28 23.09
N ALA A 34 20.21 15.54 23.28
CA ALA A 34 19.32 16.64 23.69
C ALA A 34 18.11 16.79 22.76
N VAL A 35 18.33 16.64 21.45
CA VAL A 35 17.24 16.69 20.46
C VAL A 35 16.37 15.45 20.49
N SER A 36 16.96 14.26 20.66
CA SER A 36 16.24 12.99 20.53
C SER A 36 15.56 12.50 21.82
N SER A 37 16.04 12.94 22.98
CA SER A 37 15.59 12.49 24.30
C SER A 37 15.94 13.51 25.37
N SER A 38 15.09 14.53 25.52
CA SER A 38 15.23 15.58 26.54
C SER A 38 15.32 15.01 27.96
N ALA A 39 14.48 14.02 28.29
CA ALA A 39 14.47 13.38 29.60
C ALA A 39 15.80 12.69 29.94
N PHE A 40 16.42 12.01 28.96
CA PHE A 40 17.73 11.39 29.19
C PHE A 40 18.85 12.42 29.22
N TYR A 41 18.77 13.46 28.37
CA TYR A 41 19.71 14.57 28.37
C TYR A 41 19.82 15.25 29.73
N GLU A 42 18.69 15.51 30.42
CA GLU A 42 18.70 16.09 31.77
C GLU A 42 19.50 15.27 32.80
N THR A 43 19.62 13.95 32.59
CA THR A 43 20.40 13.06 33.46
C THR A 43 21.92 13.16 33.20
N ILE A 44 22.32 13.57 31.99
CA ILE A 44 23.72 13.54 31.54
C ILE A 44 24.29 14.93 31.18
N LYS A 45 23.49 15.99 31.26
CA LYS A 45 23.88 17.35 30.79
C LYS A 45 25.15 17.88 31.44
N ASP A 46 25.34 17.59 32.72
CA ASP A 46 26.49 18.08 33.51
C ASP A 46 27.68 17.11 33.49
N VAL A 47 27.50 15.91 32.93
CA VAL A 47 28.54 14.88 32.84
C VAL A 47 29.63 15.32 31.86
N GLN A 48 30.87 15.34 32.34
CA GLN A 48 32.05 15.60 31.51
C GLN A 48 32.60 14.29 30.94
N ALA A 49 33.45 14.38 29.92
CA ALA A 49 34.04 13.20 29.28
C ALA A 49 34.83 12.34 30.29
N ASP A 50 35.51 12.97 31.25
CA ASP A 50 36.28 12.28 32.29
C ASP A 50 35.41 11.50 33.29
N ASP A 51 34.12 11.83 33.40
CA ASP A 51 33.18 11.20 34.33
C ASP A 51 32.54 9.92 33.77
N LEU A 52 32.67 9.65 32.46
CA LEU A 52 31.95 8.58 31.75
C LEU A 52 32.15 7.19 32.39
N ASN A 53 33.35 6.93 32.90
CA ASN A 53 33.72 5.64 33.52
C ASN A 53 33.12 5.45 34.92
N ASN A 54 32.67 6.52 35.58
CA ASN A 54 32.15 6.50 36.95
C ASN A 54 30.61 6.47 37.01
N LEU A 55 29.94 6.44 35.86
CA LEU A 55 28.49 6.50 35.78
C LEU A 55 27.83 5.16 36.20
N PRO A 56 26.58 5.21 36.72
CA PRO A 56 25.81 4.00 36.99
C PRO A 56 25.62 3.16 35.72
N SER A 57 25.72 1.83 35.84
CA SER A 57 25.71 0.89 34.70
C SER A 57 24.54 1.08 33.73
N LYS A 58 23.34 1.43 34.24
CA LYS A 58 22.15 1.67 33.42
C LYS A 58 22.27 2.94 32.55
N VAL A 59 22.91 3.99 33.09
CA VAL A 59 23.19 5.25 32.38
C VAL A 59 24.27 5.00 31.35
N SER A 60 25.40 4.37 31.74
CA SER A 60 26.50 4.03 30.83
C SER A 60 26.04 3.15 29.67
N PHE A 61 25.20 2.14 29.93
CA PHE A 61 24.62 1.31 28.87
C PHE A 61 23.72 2.12 27.92
N THR A 62 23.00 3.12 28.43
CA THR A 62 22.16 3.97 27.59
C THR A 62 22.99 4.92 26.73
N ILE A 63 24.06 5.51 27.28
CA ILE A 63 25.05 6.29 26.53
C ILE A 63 25.68 5.42 25.45
N TRP A 64 26.14 4.21 25.80
CA TRP A 64 26.73 3.26 24.85
C TRP A 64 25.80 2.97 23.68
N LYS A 65 24.48 2.76 23.91
CA LYS A 65 23.51 2.56 22.82
C LYS A 65 23.41 3.77 21.88
N TYR A 66 23.38 4.99 22.42
CA TYR A 66 23.33 6.21 21.60
C TYR A 66 24.62 6.38 20.79
N PHE A 67 25.77 6.10 21.40
CA PHE A 67 27.05 6.14 20.70
C PHE A 67 27.16 5.06 19.62
N ASN A 68 26.73 3.84 19.94
CA ASN A 68 26.65 2.73 19.00
C ASN A 68 25.81 3.09 17.76
N ARG A 69 24.62 3.67 17.98
CA ARG A 69 23.79 4.22 16.91
C ARG A 69 24.55 5.27 16.10
N ALA A 70 25.16 6.24 16.77
CA ALA A 70 25.86 7.34 16.13
C ALA A 70 27.08 6.91 15.32
N LYS A 71 27.62 5.71 15.53
CA LYS A 71 28.75 5.13 14.79
C LYS A 71 28.34 4.19 13.65
N TYR A 72 27.31 3.39 13.85
CA TYR A 72 27.03 2.24 12.98
C TYR A 72 25.72 2.34 12.20
N ARG A 73 24.76 3.20 12.61
CA ARG A 73 23.41 3.21 12.03
C ARG A 73 23.19 4.44 11.15
N SER A 74 23.07 4.22 9.85
CA SER A 74 22.83 5.26 8.84
C SER A 74 21.36 5.63 8.65
N THR A 75 20.43 5.07 9.43
CA THR A 75 19.01 5.43 9.34
C THR A 75 18.78 6.86 9.87
N PRO A 76 18.19 7.78 9.09
CA PRO A 76 17.99 9.16 9.48
C PRO A 76 17.19 9.30 10.77
N TYR A 77 17.73 10.05 11.73
CA TYR A 77 17.08 10.35 13.01
C TYR A 77 17.72 11.60 13.62
N GLY A 78 17.07 12.75 13.44
CA GLY A 78 17.66 14.04 13.83
C GLY A 78 19.05 14.22 13.22
N THR A 79 20.04 14.44 14.08
CA THR A 79 21.47 14.60 13.70
C THR A 79 22.29 13.31 13.80
N PHE A 80 21.71 12.18 14.22
CA PHE A 80 22.42 10.90 14.37
C PHE A 80 22.87 10.27 13.04
N ALA A 81 22.27 10.66 11.93
CA ALA A 81 22.66 10.24 10.60
C ALA A 81 22.30 11.34 9.60
N SER A 82 23.13 11.48 8.56
CA SER A 82 22.95 12.45 7.49
C SER A 82 22.66 11.75 6.18
N PHE A 83 21.82 12.35 5.33
CA PHE A 83 21.78 12.00 3.92
C PHE A 83 22.81 12.80 3.12
N SER A 84 23.18 12.29 1.95
CA SER A 84 24.04 12.94 0.98
C SER A 84 23.53 12.60 -0.41
N PHE A 85 23.62 13.56 -1.32
CA PHE A 85 23.34 13.39 -2.74
C PHE A 85 24.64 13.40 -3.52
N LEU A 86 24.82 12.43 -4.42
CA LEU A 86 25.94 12.37 -5.34
C LEU A 86 25.41 12.21 -6.77
N ASN A 87 25.61 13.24 -7.57
CA ASN A 87 25.31 13.24 -9.00
C ASN A 87 26.43 12.51 -9.77
N GLN A 88 26.08 11.73 -10.80
CA GLN A 88 27.03 10.94 -11.60
C GLN A 88 27.94 10.07 -10.72
N ALA A 89 27.31 9.23 -9.92
CA ALA A 89 27.94 8.49 -8.84
C ALA A 89 28.85 7.34 -9.30
N PHE A 90 28.78 6.90 -10.55
CA PHE A 90 29.52 5.72 -11.03
C PHE A 90 30.73 6.10 -11.87
N GLN A 91 31.87 5.44 -11.61
CA GLN A 91 33.14 5.67 -12.26
C GLN A 91 33.78 4.34 -12.67
N THR A 92 34.70 4.38 -13.65
CA THR A 92 35.42 3.20 -14.16
C THR A 92 36.68 2.86 -13.37
N ALA A 93 37.13 3.76 -12.49
CA ALA A 93 38.26 3.59 -11.59
C ALA A 93 37.78 3.77 -10.14
N GLU A 94 38.38 3.01 -9.22
CA GLU A 94 38.08 3.13 -7.80
C GLU A 94 38.47 4.53 -7.29
N SER A 95 37.49 5.21 -6.70
CA SER A 95 37.71 6.43 -5.95
C SER A 95 36.83 6.40 -4.69
N LYS A 96 37.31 6.95 -3.59
CA LYS A 96 36.49 7.09 -2.38
C LYS A 96 35.54 8.27 -2.55
N ILE A 97 34.30 8.12 -2.09
CA ILE A 97 33.38 9.25 -1.95
C ILE A 97 33.84 10.09 -0.76
N ILE A 98 34.05 11.38 -1.01
CA ILE A 98 34.47 12.35 0.01
C ILE A 98 33.29 13.25 0.34
N ILE A 99 32.94 13.32 1.62
CA ILE A 99 31.88 14.21 2.15
C ILE A 99 32.45 15.27 3.09
N ASN A 100 31.71 16.34 3.31
CA ASN A 100 32.01 17.27 4.39
C ASN A 100 31.85 16.58 5.76
N GLU A 101 32.77 16.84 6.68
CA GLU A 101 32.63 16.37 8.08
C GLU A 101 31.40 17.04 8.74
N ALA A 102 31.31 18.36 8.57
CA ALA A 102 30.23 19.19 9.09
C ALA A 102 28.88 18.86 8.45
N GLN A 103 27.85 18.74 9.31
CA GLN A 103 26.47 18.53 8.90
C GLN A 103 25.79 19.87 8.60
N VAL A 104 25.06 19.95 7.49
CA VAL A 104 24.04 20.97 7.25
C VAL A 104 22.75 20.46 7.88
N VAL A 105 22.25 21.16 8.89
CA VAL A 105 21.01 20.76 9.59
C VAL A 105 19.85 21.57 9.07
N HIS A 106 18.97 20.92 8.30
CA HIS A 106 17.72 21.49 7.85
C HIS A 106 16.70 21.43 8.98
N ARG A 107 16.16 22.59 9.36
CA ARG A 107 15.26 22.74 10.50
C ARG A 107 13.85 23.02 10.03
N PHE A 108 12.94 22.15 10.43
CA PHE A 108 11.50 22.29 10.23
C PHE A 108 10.83 22.33 11.59
N ILE A 109 9.63 22.89 11.64
CA ILE A 109 8.80 22.79 12.84
C ILE A 109 8.26 21.37 12.93
N ASP A 110 8.31 20.79 14.13
CA ASP A 110 7.80 19.45 14.39
C ASP A 110 6.30 19.37 14.12
N TRP A 111 5.86 18.34 13.40
CA TRP A 111 4.47 18.20 12.94
C TRP A 111 3.39 18.29 14.04
N PRO A 112 3.60 17.83 15.28
CA PRO A 112 2.65 18.01 16.38
C PRO A 112 2.32 19.48 16.70
N TYR A 113 3.20 20.43 16.39
CA TYR A 113 2.98 21.85 16.66
C TYR A 113 1.75 22.42 15.96
N ARG A 114 1.28 21.81 14.87
CA ARG A 114 0.05 22.24 14.19
C ARG A 114 -1.17 22.24 15.12
N ASN A 115 -1.18 21.39 16.14
CA ASN A 115 -2.28 21.28 17.10
C ASN A 115 -2.32 22.47 18.09
N GLU A 116 -1.24 23.24 18.21
CA GLU A 116 -1.18 24.47 19.00
C GLU A 116 -1.67 25.70 18.22
N LEU A 117 -1.89 25.56 16.91
CA LEU A 117 -2.35 26.63 16.05
C LEU A 117 -3.88 26.70 16.06
N HIS A 118 -4.39 27.88 16.39
CA HIS A 118 -5.82 28.16 16.35
C HIS A 118 -6.06 29.41 15.51
N PHE A 119 -6.86 29.25 14.46
CA PHE A 119 -7.25 30.34 13.58
C PHE A 119 -8.73 30.63 13.77
N ASP A 120 -9.07 31.91 13.93
CA ASP A 120 -10.47 32.35 13.86
C ASP A 120 -10.90 32.32 12.40
N PHE A 121 -11.71 31.33 12.04
CA PHE A 121 -12.13 31.14 10.65
C PHE A 121 -12.97 32.31 10.13
N GLY A 122 -13.78 32.97 10.97
CA GLY A 122 -14.53 34.17 10.59
C GLY A 122 -13.59 35.32 10.19
N ARG A 123 -12.45 35.46 10.86
CA ARG A 123 -11.39 36.40 10.46
C ARG A 123 -10.70 35.96 9.17
N LEU A 124 -10.41 34.67 9.00
CA LEU A 124 -9.81 34.16 7.75
C LEU A 124 -10.68 34.47 6.53
N LEU A 125 -12.00 34.30 6.66
CA LEU A 125 -12.95 34.67 5.61
C LEU A 125 -12.86 36.16 5.25
N ALA A 126 -12.75 37.04 6.25
CA ALA A 126 -12.57 38.48 6.04
C ALA A 126 -11.22 38.83 5.40
N ASP A 127 -10.17 38.07 5.70
CA ASP A 127 -8.81 38.23 5.15
C ASP A 127 -8.68 37.67 3.71
N ASN A 128 -9.77 37.15 3.13
CA ASN A 128 -9.82 36.66 1.74
C ASN A 128 -8.85 35.50 1.47
N VAL A 129 -8.80 34.52 2.38
CA VAL A 129 -8.06 33.27 2.19
C VAL A 129 -8.56 32.47 0.99
N GLU A 130 -7.76 31.52 0.54
CA GLU A 130 -8.21 30.48 -0.39
C GLU A 130 -8.98 29.39 0.33
N LEU A 131 -10.04 28.88 -0.33
CA LEU A 131 -10.88 27.79 0.12
C LEU A 131 -10.79 26.62 -0.87
N PHE A 132 -10.86 25.40 -0.32
CA PHE A 132 -10.79 24.14 -1.06
C PHE A 132 -11.80 23.15 -0.47
N SER A 133 -12.61 22.52 -1.31
CA SER A 133 -13.61 21.52 -0.87
C SER A 133 -12.93 20.25 -0.39
N ASN A 134 -13.53 19.57 0.59
CA ASN A 134 -13.08 18.25 1.01
C ASN A 134 -13.16 17.29 -0.17
N SER A 135 -12.02 16.81 -0.68
CA SER A 135 -11.96 16.02 -1.92
C SER A 135 -12.76 14.71 -1.89
N SER A 136 -13.20 14.27 -0.71
CA SER A 136 -13.89 13.00 -0.50
C SER A 136 -15.41 13.05 -0.63
N TYR A 137 -16.03 14.24 -0.67
CA TYR A 137 -17.49 14.34 -0.67
C TYR A 137 -18.14 13.70 -1.90
N TYR A 138 -19.37 13.23 -1.77
CA TYR A 138 -20.23 12.77 -2.85
C TYR A 138 -21.70 12.88 -2.45
N THR A 139 -22.60 12.92 -3.44
CA THR A 139 -24.04 13.07 -3.23
C THR A 139 -24.74 11.71 -3.27
N THR A 140 -25.69 11.49 -2.37
CA THR A 140 -26.62 10.35 -2.33
C THR A 140 -28.03 10.82 -2.71
N SER A 141 -29.05 9.95 -2.60
CA SER A 141 -30.46 10.35 -2.74
C SER A 141 -30.94 11.24 -1.60
N ASP A 142 -30.31 11.11 -0.43
CA ASP A 142 -30.82 11.64 0.84
C ASP A 142 -29.91 12.73 1.42
N GLY A 143 -28.70 12.92 0.88
CA GLY A 143 -27.75 13.89 1.39
C GLY A 143 -26.40 13.99 0.68
N ILE A 144 -25.47 14.66 1.33
CA ILE A 144 -24.05 14.76 0.95
C ILE A 144 -23.23 13.98 1.98
N ARG A 145 -22.50 12.98 1.52
CA ARG A 145 -21.58 12.18 2.35
C ARG A 145 -20.14 12.57 2.11
N TYR A 146 -19.29 12.49 3.12
CA TYR A 146 -17.87 12.81 3.03
C TYR A 146 -17.09 12.19 4.20
N ILE A 147 -15.78 12.04 4.03
CA ILE A 147 -14.91 11.55 5.11
C ILE A 147 -14.61 12.73 6.04
N ALA A 148 -14.78 12.51 7.33
CA ALA A 148 -14.36 13.41 8.40
C ALA A 148 -13.41 12.67 9.36
N CYS A 149 -12.66 13.42 10.16
CA CYS A 149 -11.82 12.85 11.21
C CYS A 149 -11.90 13.67 12.49
N THR A 150 -12.26 12.99 13.58
CA THR A 150 -12.35 13.55 14.94
C THR A 150 -11.48 12.69 15.86
N ASP A 151 -10.56 13.33 16.60
CA ASP A 151 -9.63 12.65 17.52
C ASP A 151 -8.84 11.48 16.92
N GLY A 152 -8.53 11.55 15.62
CA GLY A 152 -7.78 10.52 14.88
C GLY A 152 -8.63 9.33 14.42
N VAL A 153 -9.94 9.35 14.69
CA VAL A 153 -10.91 8.37 14.20
C VAL A 153 -11.57 8.91 12.94
N PHE A 154 -11.65 8.07 11.91
CA PHE A 154 -12.34 8.41 10.68
C PHE A 154 -13.80 8.02 10.75
N GLU A 155 -14.65 8.88 10.21
CA GLU A 155 -16.06 8.59 10.02
C GLU A 155 -16.53 9.03 8.63
N LEU A 156 -17.56 8.35 8.14
CA LEU A 156 -18.29 8.78 6.96
C LEU A 156 -19.45 9.65 7.44
N ALA A 157 -19.27 10.97 7.40
CA ALA A 157 -20.28 11.95 7.81
C ALA A 157 -21.31 12.16 6.69
N GLU A 158 -22.54 12.52 7.07
CA GLU A 158 -23.64 12.82 6.17
C GLU A 158 -24.38 14.09 6.62
N ILE A 159 -24.72 14.95 5.66
CA ILE A 159 -25.58 16.12 5.85
C ILE A 159 -26.74 16.09 4.85
N ASP A 160 -27.85 16.74 5.21
CA ASP A 160 -29.00 16.89 4.31
C ASP A 160 -28.61 17.61 3.01
N GLN A 161 -29.31 17.28 1.93
CA GLN A 161 -29.08 17.90 0.64
C GLN A 161 -29.40 19.40 0.69
N HIS A 162 -28.45 20.23 0.24
CA HIS A 162 -28.60 21.68 0.25
C HIS A 162 -27.92 22.33 -0.97
N ASP A 163 -28.73 22.94 -1.85
CA ASP A 163 -28.26 23.48 -3.15
C ASP A 163 -27.06 24.43 -3.03
N LEU A 164 -27.12 25.38 -2.08
CA LEU A 164 -26.01 26.33 -1.88
C LEU A 164 -24.72 25.64 -1.41
N VAL A 165 -24.81 24.61 -0.57
CA VAL A 165 -23.65 23.84 -0.11
C VAL A 165 -23.02 23.11 -1.28
N GLU A 166 -23.82 22.44 -2.11
CA GLU A 166 -23.31 21.78 -3.33
C GLU A 166 -22.66 22.77 -4.29
N GLN A 167 -23.25 23.95 -4.49
CA GLN A 167 -22.66 24.99 -5.33
C GLN A 167 -21.29 25.45 -4.80
N ILE A 168 -21.19 25.72 -3.50
CA ILE A 168 -19.92 26.10 -2.85
C ILE A 168 -18.89 25.00 -3.04
N LEU A 169 -19.22 23.74 -2.72
CA LEU A 169 -18.32 22.61 -2.86
C LEU A 169 -17.84 22.40 -4.31
N ASN A 170 -18.71 22.59 -5.30
CA ASN A 170 -18.34 22.47 -6.71
C ASN A 170 -17.39 23.59 -7.15
N ILE A 171 -17.64 24.84 -6.72
CA ILE A 171 -16.79 25.99 -7.05
C ILE A 171 -15.42 25.89 -6.37
N CYS A 172 -15.38 25.36 -5.15
CA CYS A 172 -14.16 25.14 -4.37
C CYS A 172 -13.46 23.80 -4.69
N SER A 173 -13.82 23.12 -5.78
CA SER A 173 -13.11 21.92 -6.24
C SER A 173 -11.64 22.20 -6.59
N GLU A 174 -11.34 23.45 -6.94
CA GLU A 174 -10.00 24.01 -7.04
C GLU A 174 -9.84 25.13 -5.99
N PRO A 175 -8.62 25.35 -5.44
CA PRO A 175 -8.37 26.46 -4.52
C PRO A 175 -8.82 27.80 -5.09
N ILE A 176 -9.67 28.51 -4.35
CA ILE A 176 -10.26 29.79 -4.77
C ILE A 176 -10.40 30.77 -3.61
N THR A 177 -10.07 32.03 -3.83
CA THR A 177 -10.24 33.08 -2.81
C THR A 177 -11.72 33.31 -2.46
N VAL A 178 -12.01 33.66 -1.19
CA VAL A 178 -13.37 33.96 -0.71
C VAL A 178 -14.09 34.98 -1.59
N LYS A 179 -13.45 36.09 -1.98
CA LYS A 179 -14.05 37.11 -2.85
C LYS A 179 -14.40 36.57 -4.23
N ALA A 180 -13.56 35.71 -4.80
CA ALA A 180 -13.83 35.08 -6.09
C ALA A 180 -14.95 34.04 -6.00
N LEU A 181 -15.04 33.30 -4.89
CA LEU A 181 -16.17 32.41 -4.59
C LEU A 181 -17.48 33.19 -4.52
N LEU A 182 -17.55 34.25 -3.71
CA LEU A 182 -18.76 35.08 -3.57
C LEU A 182 -19.17 35.68 -4.92
N ALA A 183 -18.22 36.14 -5.73
CA ALA A 183 -18.50 36.65 -7.07
C ALA A 183 -19.07 35.57 -8.02
N LYS A 184 -18.64 34.31 -7.90
CA LYS A 184 -19.17 33.19 -8.70
C LYS A 184 -20.55 32.73 -8.23
N LEU A 185 -20.89 32.91 -6.96
CA LEU A 185 -22.20 32.57 -6.41
C LEU A 185 -23.30 33.57 -6.83
N ASP A 186 -22.92 34.76 -7.32
CA ASP A 186 -23.83 35.81 -7.80
C ASP A 186 -24.94 36.17 -6.78
N LEU A 187 -24.54 36.34 -5.53
CA LEU A 187 -25.44 36.62 -4.41
C LEU A 187 -25.65 38.12 -4.18
N ASN A 188 -26.81 38.49 -3.65
CA ASN A 188 -27.02 39.85 -3.15
C ASN A 188 -26.31 40.08 -1.80
N THR A 189 -26.09 41.33 -1.39
CA THR A 189 -25.29 41.68 -0.20
C THR A 189 -25.80 41.08 1.11
N ASN A 190 -27.12 40.88 1.27
CA ASN A 190 -27.66 40.22 2.45
C ASN A 190 -27.36 38.71 2.43
N ALA A 191 -27.50 38.06 1.26
CA ALA A 191 -27.20 36.64 1.07
C ALA A 191 -25.71 36.32 1.17
N GLU A 192 -24.81 37.28 0.88
CA GLU A 192 -23.36 37.10 1.11
C GLU A 192 -23.03 36.85 2.60
N THR A 193 -23.69 37.56 3.50
CA THR A 193 -23.44 37.41 4.96
C THR A 193 -23.87 36.02 5.44
N ASP A 194 -25.01 35.53 4.95
CA ASP A 194 -25.50 34.19 5.28
C ASP A 194 -24.63 33.11 4.65
N ALA A 195 -24.14 33.32 3.42
CA ALA A 195 -23.19 32.41 2.77
C ALA A 195 -21.87 32.29 3.55
N LEU A 196 -21.32 33.40 4.07
CA LEU A 196 -20.11 33.37 4.89
C LEU A 196 -20.30 32.59 6.20
N ARG A 197 -21.48 32.69 6.84
CA ARG A 197 -21.82 31.87 8.02
C ARG A 197 -21.89 30.39 7.66
N LEU A 198 -22.56 30.06 6.56
CA LEU A 198 -22.64 28.70 6.06
C LEU A 198 -21.25 28.12 5.75
N ILE A 199 -20.36 28.90 5.13
CA ILE A 199 -18.98 28.47 4.85
C ILE A 199 -18.21 28.19 6.15
N ALA A 200 -18.45 28.97 7.21
CA ALA A 200 -17.86 28.72 8.53
C ALA A 200 -18.38 27.42 9.15
N ASP A 201 -19.68 27.14 9.04
CA ASP A 201 -20.26 25.86 9.49
C ASP A 201 -19.70 24.69 8.66
N MET A 202 -19.55 24.85 7.35
CA MET A 202 -18.93 23.86 6.46
C MET A 202 -17.47 23.59 6.84
N HIS A 203 -16.70 24.59 7.25
CA HIS A 203 -15.33 24.39 7.75
C HIS A 203 -15.31 23.61 9.06
N ALA A 204 -16.17 23.98 10.01
CA ALA A 204 -16.30 23.26 11.28
C ALA A 204 -16.69 21.78 11.08
N LEU A 205 -17.50 21.50 10.05
CA LEU A 205 -17.88 20.16 9.63
C LEU A 205 -16.84 19.46 8.74
N GLN A 206 -15.68 20.08 8.45
CA GLN A 206 -14.64 19.56 7.56
C GLN A 206 -15.09 19.32 6.10
N LEU A 207 -16.13 20.01 5.64
CA LEU A 207 -16.57 20.02 4.24
C LEU A 207 -15.73 20.95 3.36
N ILE A 208 -15.12 21.97 3.96
CA ILE A 208 -14.23 22.91 3.28
C ILE A 208 -12.98 23.10 4.13
N PHE A 209 -11.86 23.35 3.45
CA PHE A 209 -10.56 23.68 3.99
C PHE A 209 -10.14 25.05 3.49
N SER A 210 -9.22 25.68 4.20
CA SER A 210 -8.57 26.94 3.84
C SER A 210 -7.08 26.76 3.62
N ASP A 211 -6.43 27.76 3.03
CA ASP A 211 -4.97 27.82 2.93
C ASP A 211 -4.23 27.78 4.28
N ARG A 212 -4.95 27.90 5.41
CA ARG A 212 -4.45 27.75 6.78
C ARG A 212 -4.56 26.34 7.33
N ASP A 213 -5.34 25.48 6.70
CA ASP A 213 -5.47 24.08 7.08
C ASP A 213 -4.25 23.26 6.62
N PRO A 214 -3.85 22.19 7.33
CA PRO A 214 -2.61 21.46 7.03
C PRO A 214 -2.51 20.82 5.63
N ASN A 215 -1.29 20.72 5.11
CA ASN A 215 -0.94 19.95 3.91
C ASN A 215 0.33 19.11 4.15
N ILE A 216 0.36 17.86 3.67
CA ILE A 216 1.53 16.97 3.85
C ILE A 216 2.41 16.87 2.59
N VAL A 217 1.84 17.17 1.43
CA VAL A 217 2.54 17.21 0.14
C VAL A 217 2.51 18.64 -0.41
N GLY A 218 3.63 19.06 -1.01
CA GLY A 218 3.78 20.37 -1.64
C GLY A 218 4.71 21.31 -0.87
N GLN A 219 4.41 22.61 -0.87
CA GLN A 219 5.12 23.57 -0.02
C GLN A 219 4.95 23.17 1.45
N ASP A 220 5.98 23.36 2.27
CA ASP A 220 5.89 22.99 3.67
C ASP A 220 4.78 23.76 4.39
N TYR A 221 3.96 23.08 5.20
CA TYR A 221 2.78 23.69 5.84
C TYR A 221 3.13 24.96 6.61
N PHE A 222 4.13 24.90 7.49
CA PHE A 222 4.48 26.03 8.35
C PHE A 222 5.08 27.19 7.56
N GLU A 223 5.88 26.87 6.52
CA GLU A 223 6.38 27.86 5.57
C GLU A 223 5.22 28.57 4.84
N ARG A 224 4.24 27.81 4.35
CA ARG A 224 3.07 28.31 3.62
C ARG A 224 2.25 29.29 4.46
N ILE A 225 2.03 28.99 5.74
CA ILE A 225 1.27 29.88 6.64
C ILE A 225 2.11 31.01 7.27
N GLY A 226 3.41 31.08 6.94
CA GLY A 226 4.31 32.14 7.38
C GLY A 226 4.89 31.96 8.80
N ILE A 227 4.89 30.74 9.35
CA ILE A 227 5.49 30.46 10.66
C ILE A 227 6.92 29.94 10.46
N ALA A 228 7.89 30.76 10.86
CA ALA A 228 9.30 30.41 10.80
C ALA A 228 9.69 29.37 11.86
N ALA A 229 10.58 28.45 11.48
CA ALA A 229 11.23 27.53 12.42
C ALA A 229 12.23 28.28 13.30
N THR A 230 11.83 28.58 14.54
CA THR A 230 12.64 29.26 15.55
C THR A 230 13.09 28.29 16.65
N ALA A 231 14.06 28.69 17.48
CA ALA A 231 14.63 27.82 18.52
C ALA A 231 13.66 27.48 19.66
N ASP A 232 12.65 28.31 19.89
CA ASP A 232 11.58 28.13 20.88
C ASP A 232 10.52 27.09 20.49
N LYS A 233 10.48 26.67 19.23
CA LYS A 233 9.48 25.71 18.71
C LYS A 233 10.04 24.30 18.66
N PRO A 234 9.20 23.27 18.82
CA PRO A 234 9.62 21.89 18.65
C PRO A 234 10.17 21.69 17.23
N GLN A 235 11.27 20.96 17.11
CA GLN A 235 12.03 20.88 15.86
C GLN A 235 12.00 19.47 15.27
N TYR A 236 11.78 19.42 13.97
CA TYR A 236 12.04 18.26 13.14
C TYR A 236 13.27 18.53 12.28
N LEU A 237 14.30 17.69 12.43
CA LEU A 237 15.60 17.90 11.81
C LEU A 237 15.88 16.86 10.73
N ILE A 238 16.40 17.33 9.60
CA ILE A 238 17.03 16.50 8.58
C ILE A 238 18.48 16.94 8.44
N ALA A 239 19.41 16.09 8.83
CA ALA A 239 20.83 16.36 8.64
C ALA A 239 21.30 15.93 7.24
N GLU A 240 22.11 16.77 6.62
CA GLU A 240 22.71 16.56 5.32
C GLU A 240 24.23 16.70 5.40
N ARG A 241 24.98 15.92 4.61
CA ARG A 241 26.39 16.20 4.31
C ARG A 241 26.54 16.42 2.81
N LYS A 242 27.19 17.52 2.44
CA LYS A 242 27.50 17.79 1.02
C LYS A 242 28.63 16.88 0.55
N THR A 243 28.45 16.33 -0.65
CA THR A 243 29.48 15.53 -1.31
C THR A 243 30.47 16.44 -2.02
N ILE A 244 31.76 16.15 -1.89
CA ILE A 244 32.86 16.92 -2.49
C ILE A 244 33.30 16.29 -3.81
N GLY A 245 33.33 14.96 -3.86
CA GLY A 245 33.73 14.20 -5.04
C GLY A 245 33.86 12.71 -4.77
N GLY A 246 34.42 12.00 -5.75
CA GLY A 246 34.51 10.54 -5.75
C GLY A 246 33.33 9.85 -6.43
N GLY A 247 33.27 8.53 -6.30
CA GLY A 247 32.22 7.71 -6.90
C GLY A 247 32.28 6.25 -6.43
N LEU A 248 31.41 5.43 -6.99
CA LEU A 248 31.40 3.98 -6.82
C LEU A 248 31.97 3.34 -8.09
N ASP A 249 32.73 2.26 -7.95
CA ASP A 249 33.16 1.47 -9.11
C ASP A 249 31.93 0.79 -9.73
N GLU A 250 31.62 1.14 -10.97
CA GLU A 250 30.51 0.58 -11.74
C GLU A 250 30.61 -0.96 -11.89
N LYS A 251 31.82 -1.53 -11.82
CA LYS A 251 32.03 -2.98 -11.90
C LYS A 251 31.33 -3.75 -10.79
N LEU A 252 31.20 -3.17 -9.59
CA LEU A 252 30.52 -3.79 -8.46
C LEU A 252 29.06 -4.12 -8.79
N LEU A 253 28.42 -3.29 -9.61
CA LEU A 253 27.00 -3.35 -9.94
C LEU A 253 26.68 -4.29 -11.10
N LYS A 254 27.68 -4.80 -11.82
CA LYS A 254 27.48 -5.67 -13.00
C LYS A 254 26.57 -6.87 -12.75
N PRO A 255 26.60 -7.53 -11.58
CA PRO A 255 25.70 -8.66 -11.33
C PRO A 255 24.24 -8.28 -11.05
N LEU A 256 23.94 -7.01 -10.75
CA LEU A 256 22.60 -6.59 -10.33
C LEU A 256 21.51 -6.85 -11.40
N PRO A 257 21.68 -6.49 -12.68
CA PRO A 257 20.65 -6.78 -13.69
C PRO A 257 20.34 -8.27 -13.81
N GLY A 258 21.36 -9.13 -13.78
CA GLY A 258 21.19 -10.59 -13.81
C GLY A 258 20.50 -11.13 -12.55
N LEU A 259 20.81 -10.58 -11.39
CA LEU A 259 20.13 -10.90 -10.13
C LEU A 259 18.64 -10.53 -10.20
N ILE A 260 18.32 -9.30 -10.61
CA ILE A 260 16.93 -8.81 -10.71
C ILE A 260 16.12 -9.68 -11.68
N GLN A 261 16.68 -10.00 -12.84
CA GLN A 261 16.03 -10.87 -13.82
C GLN A 261 15.81 -12.30 -13.28
N LEU A 262 16.77 -12.82 -12.52
CA LEU A 262 16.62 -14.13 -11.89
C LEU A 262 15.51 -14.09 -10.82
N LEU A 263 15.52 -13.09 -9.95
CA LEU A 263 14.53 -12.92 -8.89
C LEU A 263 13.11 -12.71 -9.44
N SER A 264 12.95 -11.98 -10.55
CA SER A 264 11.63 -11.77 -11.18
C SER A 264 11.03 -13.05 -11.78
N LYS A 265 11.86 -14.03 -12.13
CA LYS A 265 11.45 -15.36 -12.64
C LYS A 265 11.16 -16.37 -11.54
N ILE A 266 11.85 -16.23 -10.41
CA ILE A 266 11.83 -17.20 -9.31
C ILE A 266 10.77 -16.81 -8.28
N LEU A 267 10.60 -15.52 -8.01
CA LEU A 267 9.61 -15.02 -7.06
C LEU A 267 8.25 -14.90 -7.73
N LYS A 268 7.19 -15.24 -6.99
CA LYS A 268 5.80 -15.02 -7.40
C LYS A 268 5.25 -13.81 -6.67
N SER A 269 4.48 -12.99 -7.38
CA SER A 269 3.75 -11.87 -6.79
C SER A 269 2.59 -12.44 -5.99
N ASN A 270 2.57 -12.19 -4.68
CA ASN A 270 1.41 -12.50 -3.87
C ASN A 270 0.45 -11.32 -3.94
N GLU A 271 -0.73 -11.55 -4.51
CA GLU A 271 -1.84 -10.63 -4.33
C GLU A 271 -2.18 -10.52 -2.85
N ARG A 272 -2.55 -9.30 -2.45
CA ARG A 272 -2.96 -9.03 -1.06
C ARG A 272 -4.33 -9.64 -0.82
N GLU A 273 -4.48 -10.29 0.33
CA GLU A 273 -5.72 -10.97 0.70
C GLU A 273 -6.92 -9.99 0.75
N ALA A 274 -6.70 -8.79 1.30
CA ALA A 274 -7.70 -7.72 1.33
C ALA A 274 -8.17 -7.33 -0.09
N LEU A 275 -7.23 -7.13 -1.02
CA LEU A 275 -7.54 -6.80 -2.42
C LEU A 275 -8.26 -7.96 -3.13
N ALA A 276 -7.82 -9.20 -2.94
CA ALA A 276 -8.49 -10.37 -3.51
C ALA A 276 -9.92 -10.56 -2.97
N SER A 277 -10.13 -10.30 -1.67
CA SER A 277 -11.45 -10.29 -1.04
C SER A 277 -12.33 -9.17 -1.61
N PHE A 278 -11.76 -7.96 -1.77
CA PHE A 278 -12.44 -6.83 -2.39
C PHE A 278 -12.88 -7.15 -3.83
N ILE A 279 -11.99 -7.68 -4.68
CA ILE A 279 -12.30 -8.07 -6.06
C ILE A 279 -13.49 -9.05 -6.11
N ARG A 280 -13.51 -10.06 -5.22
CA ARG A 280 -14.59 -11.04 -5.14
C ARG A 280 -15.92 -10.38 -4.76
N ARG A 281 -15.93 -9.55 -3.71
CA ARG A 281 -17.14 -8.85 -3.24
C ARG A 281 -17.63 -7.81 -4.26
N PHE A 282 -16.71 -7.12 -4.93
CA PHE A 282 -17.03 -6.15 -5.97
C PHE A 282 -17.75 -6.81 -7.12
N ARG A 283 -17.24 -7.95 -7.62
CA ARG A 283 -17.91 -8.71 -8.67
C ARG A 283 -19.26 -9.27 -8.26
N GLN A 284 -19.39 -9.71 -7.01
CA GLN A 284 -20.67 -10.22 -6.53
C GLN A 284 -21.74 -9.12 -6.50
N LYS A 285 -21.39 -7.89 -6.09
CA LYS A 285 -22.35 -6.79 -5.96
C LYS A 285 -22.54 -5.97 -7.25
N PHE A 286 -21.45 -5.69 -7.95
CA PHE A 286 -21.38 -4.76 -9.08
C PHE A 286 -21.00 -5.43 -10.41
N ASP A 287 -20.64 -6.71 -10.40
CA ASP A 287 -20.15 -7.45 -11.57
C ASP A 287 -19.04 -6.68 -12.31
N GLN A 288 -19.29 -6.27 -13.55
CA GLN A 288 -18.39 -5.50 -14.39
C GLN A 288 -18.82 -4.02 -14.47
N GLN A 289 -19.64 -3.52 -13.55
CA GLN A 289 -19.99 -2.11 -13.55
C GLN A 289 -18.78 -1.25 -13.20
N GLU A 290 -18.77 -0.05 -13.77
CA GLU A 290 -17.88 1.03 -13.38
C GLU A 290 -18.70 2.01 -12.55
N ILE A 291 -18.30 2.21 -11.29
CA ILE A 291 -19.02 3.03 -10.32
C ILE A 291 -18.06 4.02 -9.68
N ALA A 292 -18.58 5.07 -9.02
CA ALA A 292 -17.72 6.00 -8.27
C ALA A 292 -16.98 5.25 -7.15
N LEU A 293 -15.70 5.59 -6.94
CA LEU A 293 -14.87 4.97 -5.89
C LEU A 293 -15.48 5.19 -4.50
N SER A 294 -16.02 6.37 -4.25
CA SER A 294 -16.72 6.68 -3.00
C SER A 294 -17.90 5.74 -2.75
N VAL A 295 -18.73 5.49 -3.76
CA VAL A 295 -19.88 4.57 -3.67
C VAL A 295 -19.44 3.12 -3.48
N ALA A 296 -18.34 2.71 -4.10
CA ALA A 296 -17.82 1.34 -3.92
C ALA A 296 -17.33 1.09 -2.49
N LEU A 297 -16.76 2.10 -1.86
CA LEU A 297 -16.21 2.05 -0.50
C LEU A 297 -17.21 2.41 0.59
N ASP A 298 -18.35 3.00 0.23
CA ASP A 298 -19.44 3.26 1.18
C ASP A 298 -19.90 1.93 1.84
N PRO A 299 -20.01 1.85 3.17
CA PRO A 299 -20.38 0.62 3.87
C PRO A 299 -21.84 0.20 3.62
N GLU A 300 -22.74 1.14 3.29
CA GLU A 300 -24.16 0.89 3.04
C GLU A 300 -24.43 0.67 1.54
N MET A 301 -23.98 1.60 0.71
CA MET A 301 -24.20 1.56 -0.74
C MET A 301 -23.24 0.60 -1.44
N GLY A 302 -22.04 0.45 -0.88
CA GLY A 302 -20.88 -0.23 -1.46
C GLY A 302 -20.56 -1.57 -0.83
N ILE A 303 -19.27 -1.87 -0.76
CA ILE A 303 -18.74 -3.07 -0.10
C ILE A 303 -17.67 -2.75 0.94
N GLY A 304 -17.23 -1.48 1.08
CA GLY A 304 -16.09 -1.14 1.93
C GLY A 304 -14.79 -1.85 1.55
N TYR A 305 -13.76 -1.74 2.38
CA TYR A 305 -12.46 -2.39 2.18
C TYR A 305 -11.87 -2.95 3.48
N ASP A 306 -11.57 -4.25 3.47
CA ASP A 306 -10.92 -4.97 4.57
C ASP A 306 -11.64 -4.89 5.93
N GLU A 307 -12.97 -4.64 5.90
CA GLU A 307 -13.84 -4.51 7.09
C GLU A 307 -13.41 -3.39 8.04
N LEU A 308 -12.59 -2.43 7.56
CA LEU A 308 -12.06 -1.34 8.37
C LEU A 308 -13.14 -0.36 8.83
N GLU A 309 -14.28 -0.33 8.13
CA GLU A 309 -15.41 0.52 8.45
C GLU A 309 -16.22 0.03 9.67
N GLN A 310 -15.98 -1.20 10.15
CA GLN A 310 -16.69 -1.80 11.29
C GLN A 310 -15.99 -1.60 12.64
N ALA A 311 -14.83 -0.94 12.67
CA ALA A 311 -14.00 -0.80 13.88
C ALA A 311 -14.59 0.11 14.99
N GLY A 312 -15.80 0.65 14.80
CA GLY A 312 -16.49 1.55 15.73
C GLY A 312 -17.50 0.91 16.70
N GLU A 313 -17.89 -0.35 16.50
CA GLU A 313 -18.74 -1.09 17.45
C GLU A 313 -17.97 -2.26 18.07
N ASP A 314 -18.16 -2.48 19.38
CA ASP A 314 -17.53 -3.53 20.19
C ASP A 314 -17.61 -4.91 19.52
N ASP A 315 -16.64 -5.25 18.67
CA ASP A 315 -16.56 -6.59 18.08
C ASP A 315 -15.29 -7.32 18.51
N PHE A 316 -15.30 -7.70 19.79
CA PHE A 316 -14.42 -8.73 20.34
C PHE A 316 -14.54 -10.06 19.56
N VAL A 317 -15.57 -10.26 18.73
CA VAL A 317 -15.79 -11.48 17.93
C VAL A 317 -15.09 -11.40 16.56
N ALA A 318 -14.90 -10.22 15.96
CA ALA A 318 -14.11 -10.05 14.74
C ALA A 318 -12.64 -10.43 14.93
N GLN A 319 -12.05 -10.12 16.09
CA GLN A 319 -10.69 -10.57 16.44
C GLN A 319 -10.58 -12.09 16.66
N PHE A 320 -11.71 -12.78 16.92
CA PHE A 320 -11.77 -14.22 17.20
C PHE A 320 -12.19 -15.09 16.01
N LYS A 321 -12.62 -14.52 14.88
CA LYS A 321 -12.61 -15.22 13.59
C LYS A 321 -11.16 -15.31 13.12
N GLY A 322 -10.40 -16.14 13.82
CA GLY A 322 -9.02 -16.46 13.51
C GLY A 322 -8.90 -16.71 12.03
N LYS A 323 -7.99 -15.95 11.40
CA LYS A 323 -7.47 -16.17 10.06
C LYS A 323 -7.44 -17.67 9.80
N GLN A 324 -8.45 -18.19 9.12
CA GLN A 324 -8.32 -19.49 8.48
C GLN A 324 -7.22 -19.24 7.48
N LYS A 325 -6.00 -19.66 7.82
CA LYS A 325 -4.91 -19.77 6.87
C LYS A 325 -5.46 -20.61 5.73
N SER A 326 -5.91 -19.97 4.66
CA SER A 326 -6.17 -20.69 3.44
C SER A 326 -4.81 -21.19 2.99
N GLU A 327 -4.54 -22.47 3.19
CA GLU A 327 -3.35 -23.14 2.69
C GLU A 327 -3.38 -23.33 1.16
N LYS A 328 -3.97 -22.38 0.42
CA LYS A 328 -3.97 -22.43 -1.03
C LYS A 328 -2.81 -21.60 -1.57
N ASN A 329 -1.88 -22.35 -2.18
CA ASN A 329 -0.66 -21.94 -2.89
C ASN A 329 0.57 -21.63 -2.02
N LYS A 330 0.93 -22.53 -1.09
CA LYS A 330 2.32 -22.60 -0.58
C LYS A 330 3.28 -23.08 -1.69
N ASN A 331 3.74 -22.11 -2.48
CA ASN A 331 5.09 -21.88 -3.01
C ASN A 331 5.87 -23.04 -3.65
N ASP A 332 5.86 -23.08 -5.00
CA ASP A 332 6.92 -23.71 -5.81
C ASP A 332 8.31 -23.29 -5.37
N LEU A 333 8.54 -22.01 -5.09
CA LEU A 333 9.86 -21.50 -4.73
C LEU A 333 10.37 -22.06 -3.39
N LYS A 334 9.49 -22.15 -2.37
CA LYS A 334 9.90 -22.75 -1.09
C LYS A 334 10.18 -24.23 -1.26
N THR A 335 9.43 -24.91 -2.13
CA THR A 335 9.66 -26.32 -2.44
C THR A 335 10.94 -26.52 -3.23
N ALA A 336 11.22 -25.70 -4.24
CA ALA A 336 12.44 -25.73 -5.05
C ALA A 336 13.68 -25.36 -4.22
N LEU A 337 13.60 -24.31 -3.39
CA LEU A 337 14.68 -23.98 -2.45
C LEU A 337 14.85 -25.08 -1.40
N LYS A 338 13.79 -25.68 -0.86
CA LYS A 338 13.92 -26.84 0.06
C LYS A 338 14.49 -28.08 -0.62
N ALA A 339 14.18 -28.30 -1.89
CA ALA A 339 14.70 -29.43 -2.66
C ALA A 339 16.20 -29.28 -2.98
N ASN A 340 16.64 -28.05 -3.28
CA ASN A 340 18.04 -27.74 -3.58
C ASN A 340 18.88 -27.40 -2.34
N LEU A 341 18.26 -26.91 -1.27
CA LEU A 341 18.90 -26.52 -0.01
C LEU A 341 18.40 -27.40 1.13
N LEU A 342 19.21 -28.39 1.49
CA LEU A 342 19.03 -29.15 2.72
C LEU A 342 19.62 -28.36 3.89
N ALA A 343 18.77 -27.86 4.78
CA ALA A 343 19.19 -27.07 5.95
C ALA A 343 20.24 -27.79 6.82
N GLU A 344 20.18 -29.13 6.87
CA GLU A 344 21.17 -29.98 7.57
C GLU A 344 22.59 -29.92 6.99
N ARG A 345 22.75 -29.41 5.75
CA ARG A 345 24.05 -29.23 5.09
C ARG A 345 24.62 -27.82 5.28
N PHE A 346 23.94 -26.94 5.99
CA PHE A 346 24.44 -25.59 6.23
C PHE A 346 25.65 -25.66 7.15
N LYS A 347 26.78 -25.13 6.67
CA LYS A 347 28.04 -25.09 7.41
C LYS A 347 28.39 -23.66 7.74
N VAL A 348 28.94 -23.47 8.94
CA VAL A 348 29.46 -22.19 9.39
C VAL A 348 30.65 -21.80 8.48
N ASN A 349 30.71 -20.53 8.08
CA ASN A 349 31.71 -19.93 7.19
C ASN A 349 31.72 -20.39 5.72
N GLU A 350 30.77 -21.22 5.27
CA GLU A 350 30.61 -21.55 3.84
C GLU A 350 29.37 -20.81 3.29
N PRO A 351 29.54 -19.80 2.41
CA PRO A 351 28.40 -19.10 1.80
C PRO A 351 27.68 -20.00 0.77
N ILE A 352 26.39 -19.77 0.63
CA ILE A 352 25.56 -20.41 -0.39
C ILE A 352 25.37 -19.43 -1.54
N PHE A 353 25.65 -19.89 -2.77
CA PHE A 353 25.54 -19.08 -3.97
C PHE A 353 24.26 -19.39 -4.75
N LEU A 354 23.35 -18.43 -4.83
CA LEU A 354 22.11 -18.49 -5.61
C LEU A 354 22.37 -18.83 -7.08
N ASN A 355 23.45 -18.30 -7.67
CA ASN A 355 23.81 -18.57 -9.07
C ASN A 355 24.33 -20.00 -9.34
N GLN A 356 24.57 -20.80 -8.29
CA GLN A 356 24.97 -22.20 -8.41
C GLN A 356 23.80 -23.17 -8.18
N LEU A 357 22.62 -22.64 -7.85
CA LEU A 357 21.41 -23.42 -7.60
C LEU A 357 20.57 -23.50 -8.88
N SER A 358 19.94 -24.65 -9.09
CA SER A 358 19.01 -24.88 -10.21
C SER A 358 17.58 -24.63 -9.75
N PHE A 359 16.83 -23.85 -10.52
CA PHE A 359 15.43 -23.51 -10.21
C PHE A 359 14.54 -23.76 -11.41
N ASP A 360 13.34 -24.26 -11.15
CA ASP A 360 12.25 -24.16 -12.12
C ASP A 360 11.83 -22.69 -12.18
N THR A 361 12.09 -22.04 -13.31
CA THR A 361 11.68 -20.66 -13.55
C THR A 361 10.23 -20.63 -14.00
N ASN A 362 9.45 -19.63 -13.57
CA ASN A 362 8.11 -19.42 -14.11
C ASN A 362 8.17 -19.21 -15.64
N GLU A 363 7.21 -19.77 -16.37
CA GLU A 363 7.11 -19.61 -17.84
C GLU A 363 6.90 -18.13 -18.26
N ARG A 364 6.32 -17.31 -17.37
CA ARG A 364 6.17 -15.85 -17.54
C ARG A 364 6.95 -15.10 -16.47
N GLU A 365 7.74 -14.10 -16.91
CA GLU A 365 8.40 -13.14 -16.03
C GLU A 365 7.35 -12.30 -15.29
N SER A 366 7.52 -12.13 -13.97
CA SER A 366 6.69 -11.19 -13.21
C SER A 366 7.01 -9.75 -13.63
N ILE A 367 5.99 -8.90 -13.74
CA ILE A 367 6.14 -7.51 -14.12
C ILE A 367 6.74 -6.73 -12.93
N LEU A 368 7.82 -5.97 -13.17
CA LEU A 368 8.38 -5.08 -12.17
C LEU A 368 7.74 -3.69 -12.25
N PRO A 369 7.76 -2.92 -11.16
CA PRO A 369 7.49 -1.49 -11.21
C PRO A 369 8.54 -0.77 -12.06
N ASN A 370 8.12 0.25 -12.81
CA ASN A 370 9.02 1.05 -13.66
C ASN A 370 10.16 1.73 -12.88
N SER A 371 9.95 2.01 -11.59
CA SER A 371 11.00 2.44 -10.69
C SER A 371 10.89 1.73 -9.34
N PHE A 372 12.02 1.36 -8.76
CA PHE A 372 12.11 0.79 -7.42
C PHE A 372 13.51 1.01 -6.82
N SER A 373 13.68 0.77 -5.52
CA SER A 373 14.95 1.03 -4.83
C SER A 373 15.67 -0.25 -4.42
N LEU A 374 16.99 -0.18 -4.42
CA LEU A 374 17.89 -1.10 -3.75
C LEU A 374 18.57 -0.36 -2.60
N LEU A 375 18.26 -0.76 -1.37
CA LEU A 375 18.93 -0.30 -0.15
C LEU A 375 20.09 -1.24 0.14
N MET A 376 21.31 -0.73 0.11
CA MET A 376 22.52 -1.54 0.23
C MET A 376 23.63 -0.86 1.04
N SER A 377 24.54 -1.66 1.57
CA SER A 377 25.85 -1.22 2.07
C SER A 377 26.97 -1.89 1.27
N LEU A 378 28.15 -1.30 1.30
CA LEU A 378 29.34 -1.81 0.61
C LEU A 378 30.38 -2.24 1.63
N ALA A 379 30.96 -3.43 1.41
CA ALA A 379 32.07 -3.93 2.20
C ALA A 379 33.11 -4.54 1.25
N ASP A 380 34.18 -3.79 0.99
CA ASP A 380 35.17 -4.12 -0.04
C ASP A 380 34.46 -4.38 -1.40
N ASP A 381 34.59 -5.57 -1.97
CA ASP A 381 33.96 -5.94 -3.24
C ASP A 381 32.49 -6.40 -3.11
N LEU A 382 31.96 -6.49 -1.88
CA LEU A 382 30.64 -7.04 -1.60
C LEU A 382 29.57 -5.96 -1.54
N ILE A 383 28.41 -6.26 -2.15
CA ILE A 383 27.18 -5.48 -2.02
C ILE A 383 26.26 -6.20 -1.03
N CYS A 384 26.03 -5.61 0.13
CA CYS A 384 25.15 -6.16 1.16
C CYS A 384 23.76 -5.55 1.02
N ILE A 385 22.76 -6.34 0.62
CA ILE A 385 21.38 -5.88 0.41
C ILE A 385 20.63 -5.88 1.74
N ASP A 386 20.10 -4.71 2.12
CA ASP A 386 19.15 -4.58 3.21
C ASP A 386 17.71 -4.78 2.70
N GLN A 387 17.38 -4.17 1.56
CA GLN A 387 16.04 -4.24 0.96
C GLN A 387 16.12 -4.03 -0.55
N ILE A 388 15.27 -4.72 -1.31
CA ILE A 388 15.18 -4.58 -2.77
C ILE A 388 13.72 -4.63 -3.23
N GLY A 389 13.29 -3.60 -3.97
CA GLY A 389 11.92 -3.44 -4.45
C GLY A 389 11.28 -2.12 -4.01
N GLY A 390 9.96 -2.15 -3.84
CA GLY A 390 9.10 -0.98 -3.68
C GLY A 390 8.24 -0.74 -4.93
N ALA A 391 7.08 -0.09 -4.78
CA ALA A 391 6.19 0.24 -5.90
C ALA A 391 6.68 1.45 -6.72
N THR A 392 7.49 2.30 -6.09
CA THR A 392 8.20 3.44 -6.67
C THR A 392 9.50 3.62 -5.91
N ALA A 393 10.57 4.06 -6.58
CA ALA A 393 11.82 4.39 -5.92
C ALA A 393 11.70 5.65 -5.04
N ASN A 394 10.70 6.51 -5.32
CA ASN A 394 10.44 7.71 -4.53
C ASN A 394 9.94 7.44 -3.11
N ALA A 395 9.58 6.19 -2.77
CA ALA A 395 9.17 5.83 -1.42
C ALA A 395 10.26 6.09 -0.38
N LEU A 396 11.55 5.87 -0.71
CA LEU A 396 12.65 6.06 0.24
C LEU A 396 13.33 7.42 0.15
N THR A 397 13.07 8.18 -0.92
CA THR A 397 13.77 9.43 -1.25
C THR A 397 12.89 10.66 -1.08
N GLY A 398 11.56 10.53 -1.19
CA GLY A 398 10.62 11.65 -1.18
C GLY A 398 10.72 12.56 0.06
N ARG A 399 10.98 11.99 1.24
CA ARG A 399 11.19 12.75 2.49
C ARG A 399 12.35 13.78 2.41
N PHE A 400 13.37 13.54 1.58
CA PHE A 400 14.52 14.44 1.47
C PHE A 400 14.27 15.59 0.48
N SER A 401 13.20 15.55 -0.31
CA SER A 401 12.85 16.60 -1.28
C SER A 401 12.63 17.97 -0.65
N ILE A 402 12.20 18.02 0.62
CA ILE A 402 12.01 19.29 1.35
C ILE A 402 13.33 19.93 1.80
N ALA A 403 14.43 19.17 1.80
CA ALA A 403 15.73 19.60 2.32
C ALA A 403 16.71 20.05 1.21
N ASP A 404 16.62 19.48 0.00
CA ASP A 404 17.53 19.83 -1.10
C ASP A 404 16.79 19.83 -2.46
N ALA A 405 16.90 20.93 -3.20
CA ALA A 405 16.30 21.10 -4.53
C ALA A 405 16.86 20.12 -5.58
N ALA A 406 18.12 19.68 -5.46
CA ALA A 406 18.68 18.65 -6.33
C ALA A 406 18.02 17.28 -6.07
N VAL A 407 17.64 17.01 -4.82
CA VAL A 407 16.89 15.79 -4.47
C VAL A 407 15.44 15.89 -4.93
N GLU A 408 14.81 17.08 -4.84
CA GLU A 408 13.49 17.30 -5.46
C GLU A 408 13.52 17.02 -6.97
N ALA A 409 14.51 17.55 -7.70
CA ALA A 409 14.69 17.31 -9.12
C ALA A 409 14.90 15.82 -9.44
N TYR A 410 15.72 15.13 -8.65
CA TYR A 410 15.93 13.67 -8.74
C TYR A 410 14.65 12.85 -8.54
N CYS A 411 13.81 13.25 -7.59
CA CYS A 411 12.51 12.60 -7.37
C CYS A 411 11.56 12.83 -8.55
N LYS A 412 11.53 14.05 -9.11
CA LYS A 412 10.72 14.40 -10.30
C LYS A 412 11.20 13.70 -11.57
N GLU A 413 12.50 13.52 -11.75
CA GLU A 413 13.06 12.72 -12.83
C GLU A 413 12.59 11.26 -12.71
N THR A 414 12.61 10.70 -11.50
CA THR A 414 12.12 9.34 -11.23
C THR A 414 10.63 9.17 -11.56
N SER A 415 9.77 10.12 -11.19
CA SER A 415 8.33 10.07 -11.54
C SER A 415 8.10 10.25 -13.04
N ALA A 416 8.90 11.09 -13.71
CA ALA A 416 8.86 11.24 -15.16
C ALA A 416 9.22 9.94 -15.90
N ILE A 417 10.17 9.14 -15.40
CA ILE A 417 10.50 7.82 -15.98
C ILE A 417 9.28 6.89 -15.89
N GLU A 418 8.59 6.84 -14.74
CA GLU A 418 7.37 6.03 -14.58
C GLU A 418 6.28 6.47 -15.58
N GLN A 419 6.06 7.79 -15.69
CA GLN A 419 5.04 8.37 -16.56
C GLN A 419 5.35 8.18 -18.06
N ASN A 420 6.62 8.32 -18.47
CA ASN A 420 7.05 8.13 -19.86
C ASN A 420 6.92 6.68 -20.32
N ALA A 421 7.16 5.71 -19.43
CA ALA A 421 6.98 4.29 -19.73
C ALA A 421 5.49 3.90 -19.88
N ASN A 422 4.56 4.72 -19.36
CA ASN A 422 3.12 4.45 -19.38
C ASN A 422 2.31 5.71 -19.72
N PRO A 423 2.33 6.19 -20.98
CA PRO A 423 1.69 7.45 -21.37
C PRO A 423 0.15 7.48 -21.19
N GLU A 424 -0.48 6.30 -21.25
CA GLU A 424 -1.93 6.12 -21.13
C GLU A 424 -2.45 6.14 -19.68
N VAL A 425 -1.55 6.00 -18.70
CA VAL A 425 -1.92 6.07 -17.28
C VAL A 425 -1.50 7.43 -16.70
N MET A 426 -2.12 7.78 -15.58
CA MET A 426 -1.74 8.93 -14.78
C MET A 426 -1.36 8.45 -13.38
N PHE A 427 -0.12 8.70 -12.99
CA PHE A 427 0.31 8.50 -11.62
C PHE A 427 -0.10 9.70 -10.77
N PHE A 428 -0.55 9.44 -9.55
CA PHE A 428 -0.88 10.50 -8.60
C PHE A 428 -0.41 10.13 -7.18
N ASP A 429 -0.02 11.14 -6.42
CA ASP A 429 0.39 10.96 -5.04
C ASP A 429 -0.82 10.93 -4.09
N VAL A 430 -0.76 10.09 -3.06
CA VAL A 430 -1.80 10.05 -2.02
C VAL A 430 -1.34 10.90 -0.85
N ALA A 431 -1.97 12.07 -0.69
CA ALA A 431 -1.73 12.96 0.43
C ALA A 431 -2.68 12.59 1.57
N TYR A 432 -2.13 12.04 2.64
CA TYR A 432 -2.86 11.53 3.81
C TYR A 432 -2.10 11.93 5.08
N MET A 433 -2.80 12.38 6.12
CA MET A 433 -2.22 12.68 7.43
C MET A 433 -3.21 12.32 8.54
N VAL A 434 -2.70 11.74 9.62
CA VAL A 434 -3.46 11.45 10.86
C VAL A 434 -2.51 11.33 12.02
N GLU A 435 -1.46 10.54 11.85
CA GLU A 435 -0.55 10.18 12.91
C GLU A 435 0.43 11.31 13.19
N THR A 436 0.05 12.18 14.13
CA THR A 436 0.77 13.38 14.55
C THR A 436 2.27 13.18 14.77
N ASN A 437 2.70 12.04 15.33
CA ASN A 437 4.11 11.75 15.61
C ASN A 437 4.88 11.13 14.44
N VAL A 438 4.18 10.56 13.45
CA VAL A 438 4.78 9.81 12.34
C VAL A 438 4.84 10.67 11.07
N ASP A 439 3.85 11.54 10.86
CA ASP A 439 3.65 12.30 9.62
C ASP A 439 4.83 13.20 9.23
N ASN A 440 5.74 13.54 10.14
CA ASN A 440 7.02 14.15 9.78
C ASN A 440 7.79 13.37 8.69
N ILE A 441 7.71 12.04 8.69
CA ILE A 441 8.35 11.19 7.67
C ILE A 441 7.59 11.20 6.34
N ASN A 442 6.33 11.63 6.37
CA ASN A 442 5.42 11.68 5.23
C ASN A 442 5.49 13.02 4.48
N ARG A 443 6.02 14.08 5.12
CA ARG A 443 6.22 15.40 4.50
C ARG A 443 7.16 15.33 3.29
N ARG A 444 6.71 15.85 2.16
CA ARG A 444 7.46 15.85 0.88
C ARG A 444 6.99 16.96 -0.06
N LYS A 445 7.83 17.35 -1.02
CA LYS A 445 7.45 18.22 -2.13
C LYS A 445 6.49 17.50 -3.07
N LEU A 446 5.84 18.26 -3.96
CA LEU A 446 4.99 17.71 -5.02
C LEU A 446 5.87 17.04 -6.09
N ILE A 447 5.95 15.70 -6.03
CA ILE A 447 6.82 14.87 -6.89
C ILE A 447 6.07 14.35 -8.13
N TYR A 448 4.78 14.08 -7.98
CA TYR A 448 3.86 13.75 -9.07
C TYR A 448 3.02 14.97 -9.40
N ASP A 449 2.61 15.12 -10.66
CA ASP A 449 1.86 16.31 -11.12
C ASP A 449 0.46 16.40 -10.50
N HIS A 450 -0.10 15.27 -10.10
CA HIS A 450 -1.41 15.16 -9.47
C HIS A 450 -1.32 14.51 -8.09
N GLN A 451 -2.23 14.91 -7.21
CA GLN A 451 -2.42 14.28 -5.92
C GLN A 451 -3.91 14.17 -5.56
N LEU A 452 -4.22 13.21 -4.71
CA LEU A 452 -5.51 13.13 -4.02
C LEU A 452 -5.29 13.49 -2.56
N SER A 453 -5.86 14.62 -2.14
CA SER A 453 -5.76 15.14 -0.77
C SER A 453 -6.90 14.67 0.11
N ILE A 454 -6.65 13.73 1.02
CA ILE A 454 -7.65 13.19 1.94
C ILE A 454 -7.55 13.93 3.29
N LEU A 455 -8.53 14.80 3.59
CA LEU A 455 -8.55 15.66 4.79
C LEU A 455 -7.37 16.64 4.89
N ASN A 456 -6.90 17.13 3.75
CA ASN A 456 -5.82 18.11 3.66
C ASN A 456 -6.24 19.25 2.74
N PHE A 457 -5.60 20.41 2.92
CA PHE A 457 -5.59 21.41 1.85
C PHE A 457 -4.70 20.96 0.69
N ASP A 458 -5.23 21.05 -0.53
CA ASP A 458 -4.48 20.71 -1.74
C ASP A 458 -3.68 21.91 -2.25
N THR A 459 -2.37 21.72 -2.44
CA THR A 459 -1.45 22.76 -2.93
C THR A 459 -1.09 22.61 -4.40
N SER A 460 -1.68 21.63 -5.09
CA SER A 460 -1.44 21.39 -6.51
C SER A 460 -2.34 22.28 -7.38
N HIS A 461 -1.92 22.49 -8.63
CA HIS A 461 -2.69 23.26 -9.60
C HIS A 461 -3.93 22.52 -10.14
N ALA A 462 -3.94 21.19 -10.03
CA ALA A 462 -5.02 20.35 -10.56
C ALA A 462 -5.33 19.20 -9.57
N PRO A 463 -6.05 19.51 -8.47
CA PRO A 463 -6.42 18.53 -7.45
C PRO A 463 -7.28 17.41 -8.02
N LEU A 464 -7.05 16.17 -7.58
CA LEU A 464 -7.98 15.07 -7.83
C LEU A 464 -9.04 15.03 -6.73
N SER A 465 -10.27 14.68 -7.11
CA SER A 465 -11.38 14.43 -6.18
C SER A 465 -11.84 12.98 -6.28
N LEU A 466 -12.26 12.38 -5.17
CA LEU A 466 -12.86 11.04 -5.16
C LEU A 466 -14.09 10.93 -6.06
N ARG A 467 -14.82 12.03 -6.30
CA ARG A 467 -15.97 12.07 -7.23
C ARG A 467 -15.58 11.80 -8.67
N ASP A 468 -14.37 12.20 -9.05
CA ASP A 468 -13.85 11.99 -10.40
C ASP A 468 -13.25 10.59 -10.58
N ILE A 469 -12.92 9.90 -9.48
CA ILE A 469 -12.32 8.58 -9.51
C ILE A 469 -13.42 7.53 -9.57
N TYR A 470 -13.47 6.81 -10.68
CA TYR A 470 -14.33 5.65 -10.89
C TYR A 470 -13.52 4.38 -10.75
N ILE A 471 -14.17 3.32 -10.25
CA ILE A 471 -13.58 2.00 -10.02
C ILE A 471 -14.40 0.95 -10.77
N SER A 472 -13.67 0.00 -11.36
CA SER A 472 -14.26 -1.21 -11.95
C SER A 472 -13.34 -2.40 -11.70
N VAL A 473 -13.87 -3.61 -11.84
CA VAL A 473 -13.07 -4.84 -11.86
C VAL A 473 -13.14 -5.45 -13.26
N ARG A 474 -11.99 -5.59 -13.90
CA ARG A 474 -11.82 -6.15 -15.25
C ARG A 474 -10.72 -7.19 -15.21
N ASN A 475 -10.94 -8.41 -15.72
CA ASN A 475 -9.89 -9.44 -15.76
C ASN A 475 -9.19 -9.73 -14.41
N ASN A 476 -9.94 -9.71 -13.30
CA ASN A 476 -9.48 -9.82 -11.91
C ASN A 476 -8.61 -8.64 -11.43
N GLU A 477 -8.59 -7.54 -12.17
CA GLU A 477 -7.82 -6.35 -11.87
C GLU A 477 -8.77 -5.22 -11.47
N VAL A 478 -8.48 -4.55 -10.36
CA VAL A 478 -9.15 -3.29 -10.02
C VAL A 478 -8.56 -2.18 -10.89
N VAL A 479 -9.43 -1.44 -11.57
CA VAL A 479 -9.06 -0.36 -12.48
C VAL A 479 -9.69 0.92 -11.98
N LEU A 480 -8.85 1.90 -11.69
CA LEU A 480 -9.27 3.26 -11.40
C LEU A 480 -9.21 4.10 -12.67
N ARG A 481 -10.22 4.93 -12.91
CA ARG A 481 -10.27 5.84 -14.05
C ARG A 481 -10.75 7.23 -13.60
N SER A 482 -10.11 8.27 -14.09
CA SER A 482 -10.64 9.64 -14.00
C SER A 482 -11.75 9.80 -15.01
N ARG A 483 -12.94 10.22 -14.57
CA ARG A 483 -14.07 10.47 -15.47
C ARG A 483 -13.83 11.69 -16.36
N GLN A 484 -13.23 12.74 -15.82
CA GLN A 484 -12.92 13.98 -16.52
C GLN A 484 -11.79 13.81 -17.54
N LEU A 485 -10.69 13.16 -17.14
CA LEU A 485 -9.50 13.02 -17.98
C LEU A 485 -9.55 11.78 -18.88
N ASN A 486 -10.45 10.85 -18.59
CA ASN A 486 -10.56 9.54 -19.23
C ASN A 486 -9.24 8.75 -19.23
N LYS A 487 -8.43 8.90 -18.18
CA LYS A 487 -7.17 8.18 -18.00
C LYS A 487 -7.26 7.16 -16.88
N ARG A 488 -6.54 6.06 -17.02
CA ARG A 488 -6.33 5.11 -15.92
C ARG A 488 -5.49 5.78 -14.83
N LEU A 489 -5.93 5.68 -13.58
CA LEU A 489 -5.24 6.26 -12.44
C LEU A 489 -4.44 5.20 -11.68
N ILE A 490 -3.18 5.50 -11.34
CA ILE A 490 -2.32 4.64 -10.54
C ILE A 490 -1.85 5.41 -9.30
N PRO A 491 -2.30 5.04 -8.08
CA PRO A 491 -1.88 5.70 -6.86
C PRO A 491 -0.41 5.39 -6.53
N ARG A 492 0.27 6.38 -5.97
CA ARG A 492 1.64 6.28 -5.45
C ARG A 492 1.71 6.87 -4.06
N LEU A 493 2.60 6.31 -3.25
CA LEU A 493 3.00 6.87 -1.97
C LEU A 493 4.51 7.14 -2.02
N ALA A 494 4.91 8.39 -2.31
CA ALA A 494 6.32 8.80 -2.32
C ALA A 494 6.89 9.01 -0.89
N SER A 495 6.63 8.06 -0.01
CA SER A 495 6.97 8.11 1.40
C SER A 495 7.21 6.72 1.96
N ALA A 496 8.12 6.63 2.93
CA ALA A 496 8.39 5.40 3.68
C ALA A 496 7.34 5.15 4.79
N TYR A 497 6.23 5.90 4.76
CA TYR A 497 5.12 5.75 5.69
C TYR A 497 4.53 4.33 5.58
N ASN A 498 4.47 3.64 6.72
CA ASN A 498 3.83 2.33 6.78
C ASN A 498 2.31 2.51 6.83
N TYR A 499 1.69 2.50 5.66
CA TYR A 499 0.24 2.66 5.48
C TYR A 499 -0.60 1.50 6.07
N ALA A 500 0.01 0.45 6.62
CA ALA A 500 -0.70 -0.57 7.40
C ALA A 500 -1.11 -0.15 8.80
N ARG A 501 -0.76 1.08 9.19
CA ARG A 501 -1.12 1.68 10.48
C ARG A 501 -2.42 2.48 10.42
N SER A 502 -2.95 2.72 9.21
CA SER A 502 -4.19 3.46 9.00
C SER A 502 -5.35 2.50 8.81
N ASP A 503 -6.46 2.83 9.46
CA ASP A 503 -7.74 2.13 9.31
C ASP A 503 -8.67 2.83 8.30
N LEU A 504 -8.18 3.84 7.55
CA LEU A 504 -8.99 4.48 6.52
C LEU A 504 -9.03 3.61 5.25
N SER A 505 -10.21 3.07 4.94
CA SER A 505 -10.43 2.13 3.84
C SER A 505 -9.99 2.65 2.47
N VAL A 506 -10.32 3.89 2.12
CA VAL A 506 -9.91 4.49 0.84
C VAL A 506 -8.39 4.62 0.74
N PHE A 507 -7.72 5.08 1.80
CA PHE A 507 -6.28 5.21 1.82
C PHE A 507 -5.60 3.83 1.72
N ARG A 508 -6.12 2.84 2.46
CA ARG A 508 -5.62 1.46 2.44
C ARG A 508 -5.77 0.83 1.06
N LEU A 509 -6.93 0.94 0.41
CA LEU A 509 -7.15 0.44 -0.94
C LEU A 509 -6.18 1.08 -1.92
N LEU A 510 -6.06 2.42 -1.94
CA LEU A 510 -5.15 3.12 -2.84
C LEU A 510 -3.69 2.68 -2.63
N CYS A 511 -3.27 2.53 -1.37
CA CYS A 511 -1.93 2.03 -1.07
C CYS A 511 -1.74 0.54 -1.39
N ASP A 512 -2.78 -0.29 -1.44
CA ASP A 512 -2.68 -1.67 -1.88
C ASP A 512 -2.63 -1.78 -3.42
N LEU A 513 -3.36 -0.89 -4.13
CA LEU A 513 -3.41 -0.85 -5.59
C LEU A 513 -2.06 -0.52 -6.24
N GLN A 514 -1.18 0.23 -5.57
CA GLN A 514 0.18 0.49 -6.08
C GLN A 514 1.02 -0.79 -6.27
N HIS A 515 0.60 -1.92 -5.67
CA HIS A 515 1.25 -3.23 -5.76
C HIS A 515 0.53 -4.22 -6.70
N GLN A 516 -0.68 -3.91 -7.17
CA GLN A 516 -1.49 -4.84 -7.95
C GLN A 516 -0.80 -5.21 -9.27
N GLY A 517 -0.70 -6.50 -9.57
CA GLY A 517 -0.10 -7.01 -10.80
C GLY A 517 1.42 -6.85 -10.90
N LEU A 518 2.10 -6.40 -9.83
CA LEU A 518 3.53 -6.11 -9.82
C LEU A 518 4.27 -6.94 -8.78
N GLN A 519 5.52 -7.29 -9.11
CA GLN A 519 6.47 -7.87 -8.16
C GLN A 519 7.22 -6.74 -7.45
N THR A 520 6.63 -6.20 -6.37
CA THR A 520 7.20 -5.07 -5.63
C THR A 520 8.17 -5.47 -4.52
N SER A 521 8.41 -6.76 -4.28
CA SER A 521 9.39 -7.24 -3.31
C SER A 521 10.29 -8.27 -3.95
N LEU A 522 11.60 -8.02 -3.94
CA LEU A 522 12.60 -8.94 -4.47
C LEU A 522 13.50 -9.52 -3.36
N SER A 523 13.21 -9.19 -2.10
CA SER A 523 13.98 -9.66 -0.95
C SER A 523 13.79 -11.16 -0.73
N LEU A 524 14.89 -11.87 -0.46
CA LEU A 524 14.89 -13.33 -0.28
C LEU A 524 15.57 -13.75 1.04
N PRO A 525 14.99 -13.42 2.21
CA PRO A 525 15.56 -13.78 3.51
C PRO A 525 15.40 -15.28 3.77
N LEU A 526 16.51 -15.98 4.12
CA LEU A 526 16.49 -17.42 4.37
C LEU A 526 15.62 -17.81 5.57
N ASP A 527 15.54 -16.96 6.60
CA ASP A 527 14.71 -17.14 7.80
C ASP A 527 13.21 -17.04 7.53
N GLY A 528 12.80 -16.36 6.45
CA GLY A 528 11.40 -16.40 5.97
C GLY A 528 11.04 -17.69 5.22
N ILE A 529 12.06 -18.41 4.73
CA ILE A 529 11.91 -19.65 3.94
C ILE A 529 12.01 -20.87 4.85
N PHE A 530 13.03 -20.89 5.70
CA PHE A 530 13.31 -21.90 6.71
C PHE A 530 13.19 -21.26 8.10
N PRO A 531 12.00 -21.17 8.69
CA PRO A 531 11.85 -20.56 10.01
C PRO A 531 12.57 -21.38 11.10
N ASP A 532 13.02 -20.68 12.14
CA ASP A 532 13.52 -21.24 13.42
C ASP A 532 14.78 -22.12 13.36
N LEU A 533 15.66 -21.94 12.36
CA LEU A 533 16.96 -22.62 12.37
C LEU A 533 17.91 -22.02 13.43
N ASP A 534 18.83 -22.86 13.91
CA ASP A 534 19.91 -22.45 14.82
C ASP A 534 20.97 -21.62 14.11
N PHE A 535 21.14 -21.83 12.81
CA PHE A 535 22.11 -21.13 11.98
C PHE A 535 21.58 -20.93 10.56
N TYR A 536 21.84 -19.74 10.02
CA TYR A 536 21.64 -19.40 8.62
C TYR A 536 22.98 -19.02 8.02
N PRO A 537 23.42 -19.66 6.92
CA PRO A 537 24.64 -19.28 6.23
C PRO A 537 24.42 -17.97 5.46
N ARG A 538 25.54 -17.31 5.10
CA ARG A 538 25.49 -16.19 4.18
C ARG A 538 24.95 -16.65 2.83
N PHE A 539 23.99 -15.91 2.28
CA PHE A 539 23.37 -16.21 0.99
C PHE A 539 23.74 -15.13 -0.02
N GLN A 540 24.34 -15.55 -1.14
CA GLN A 540 24.97 -14.63 -2.10
C GLN A 540 24.58 -14.93 -3.54
N TYR A 541 24.69 -13.93 -4.41
CA TYR A 541 24.67 -14.05 -5.86
C TYR A 541 25.92 -13.33 -6.40
N TYR A 542 26.93 -14.07 -6.83
CA TYR A 542 28.29 -13.52 -7.04
C TYR A 542 28.76 -12.70 -5.82
N ASN A 543 29.07 -11.41 -6.00
CA ASN A 543 29.50 -10.49 -4.94
C ASN A 543 28.33 -9.84 -4.16
N VAL A 544 27.08 -10.15 -4.51
CA VAL A 544 25.90 -9.56 -3.87
C VAL A 544 25.42 -10.45 -2.73
N VAL A 545 25.48 -9.98 -1.49
CA VAL A 545 24.97 -10.66 -0.30
C VAL A 545 23.48 -10.34 -0.15
N LEU A 546 22.64 -11.37 -0.35
CA LEU A 546 21.18 -11.30 -0.26
C LEU A 546 20.68 -11.45 1.19
N SER A 547 21.41 -12.21 1.99
CA SER A 547 21.18 -12.37 3.43
C SER A 547 22.51 -12.64 4.11
N ALA A 548 22.81 -11.88 5.16
CA ALA A 548 23.95 -12.13 6.03
C ALA A 548 23.76 -13.44 6.83
N ALA A 549 24.86 -14.01 7.31
CA ALA A 549 24.78 -15.16 8.21
C ALA A 549 24.09 -14.77 9.53
N LYS A 550 23.34 -15.71 10.13
CA LYS A 550 22.63 -15.50 11.40
C LYS A 550 22.85 -16.68 12.33
N TRP A 551 23.14 -16.41 13.60
CA TRP A 551 23.30 -17.41 14.65
C TRP A 551 22.23 -17.23 15.72
N GLN A 552 21.50 -18.29 16.04
CA GLN A 552 20.51 -18.27 17.11
C GLN A 552 21.21 -18.39 18.46
N VAL A 553 20.86 -17.51 19.39
CA VAL A 553 21.33 -17.56 20.77
C VAL A 553 20.13 -17.64 21.71
N ASN A 554 20.07 -18.72 22.47
CA ASN A 554 19.06 -18.93 23.49
C ASN A 554 19.61 -18.58 24.87
N LYS A 555 18.78 -17.94 25.71
CA LYS A 555 19.19 -17.51 27.06
C LYS A 555 19.76 -18.65 27.91
N GLY A 556 19.15 -19.84 27.83
CA GLY A 556 19.61 -21.01 28.59
C GLY A 556 21.01 -21.50 28.18
N GLY A 557 21.37 -21.37 26.91
CA GLY A 557 22.71 -21.71 26.41
C GLY A 557 23.75 -20.63 26.72
N PHE A 558 23.34 -19.35 26.70
CA PHE A 558 24.21 -18.21 26.99
C PHE A 558 24.49 -18.04 28.50
N TYR A 559 23.49 -18.35 29.35
CA TYR A 559 23.59 -18.32 30.82
C TYR A 559 23.40 -19.73 31.41
N PRO A 560 24.40 -20.63 31.25
CA PRO A 560 24.29 -21.98 31.80
C PRO A 560 24.08 -21.93 33.32
N GLY A 561 22.97 -22.47 33.81
CA GLY A 561 22.63 -22.46 35.24
C GLY A 561 22.14 -21.13 35.82
N LYS A 562 21.75 -20.16 34.98
CA LYS A 562 21.25 -18.81 35.37
C LYS A 562 22.29 -17.94 36.12
N THR A 563 23.57 -18.24 36.03
CA THR A 563 24.65 -17.44 36.63
C THR A 563 25.08 -16.31 35.69
N ALA A 564 25.62 -15.22 36.25
CA ALA A 564 26.22 -14.17 35.44
C ALA A 564 27.44 -14.70 34.69
N ILE A 565 27.57 -14.34 33.41
CA ILE A 565 28.71 -14.72 32.57
C ILE A 565 29.75 -13.60 32.55
N THR A 566 31.03 -13.93 32.55
CA THR A 566 32.13 -12.97 32.35
C THR A 566 32.29 -12.65 30.87
N VAL A 567 32.94 -11.53 30.56
CA VAL A 567 33.28 -11.14 29.17
C VAL A 567 34.05 -12.25 28.45
N GLU A 568 35.05 -12.85 29.12
CA GLU A 568 35.85 -13.93 28.54
C GLU A 568 35.00 -15.17 28.22
N ASN A 569 34.11 -15.58 29.12
CA ASN A 569 33.22 -16.70 28.87
C ASN A 569 32.20 -16.40 27.74
N CYS A 570 31.73 -15.16 27.64
CA CYS A 570 30.90 -14.70 26.53
C CYS A 570 31.65 -14.82 25.20
N ARG A 571 32.90 -14.35 25.16
CA ARG A 571 33.79 -14.43 23.99
C ARG A 571 34.04 -15.89 23.57
N VAL A 572 34.36 -16.77 24.52
CA VAL A 572 34.54 -18.21 24.27
C VAL A 572 33.24 -18.84 23.71
N PHE A 573 32.08 -18.49 24.27
CA PHE A 573 30.79 -18.98 23.79
C PHE A 573 30.53 -18.57 22.33
N LEU A 574 30.71 -17.30 22.00
CA LEU A 574 30.47 -16.77 20.65
C LEU A 574 31.47 -17.33 19.63
N ASN A 575 32.75 -17.46 20.01
CA ASN A 575 33.78 -18.12 19.19
C ASN A 575 33.43 -19.58 18.91
N LYS A 576 32.92 -20.31 19.91
CA LYS A 576 32.48 -21.71 19.74
C LYS A 576 31.27 -21.82 18.80
N LEU A 577 30.38 -20.83 18.82
CA LEU A 577 29.25 -20.74 17.91
C LEU A 577 29.67 -20.35 16.48
N GLY A 578 30.89 -19.81 16.32
CA GLY A 578 31.44 -19.34 15.05
C GLY A 578 30.90 -17.98 14.62
N VAL A 579 30.50 -17.14 15.57
CA VAL A 579 30.08 -15.75 15.31
C VAL A 579 31.29 -14.95 14.83
N CYS A 580 31.10 -14.16 13.77
CA CYS A 580 32.14 -13.30 13.21
C CYS A 580 32.50 -12.15 14.17
N ARG A 581 33.65 -11.49 13.92
CA ARG A 581 34.13 -10.40 14.77
C ARG A 581 33.07 -9.30 14.96
N PHE A 582 32.53 -8.77 13.87
CA PHE A 582 31.47 -7.76 13.95
C PHE A 582 30.11 -8.41 13.71
N PHE A 583 29.17 -8.19 14.62
CA PHE A 583 27.82 -8.72 14.52
C PHE A 583 26.81 -7.73 15.09
N LYS A 584 25.56 -7.84 14.69
CA LYS A 584 24.46 -7.00 15.19
C LYS A 584 23.31 -7.84 15.72
N THR A 585 22.52 -7.27 16.61
CA THR A 585 21.24 -7.84 17.04
C THR A 585 20.24 -6.76 17.39
N GLY A 586 18.95 -7.09 17.37
CA GLY A 586 17.86 -6.15 17.61
C GLY A 586 16.59 -6.53 16.88
N LEU A 587 15.61 -5.62 16.92
CA LEU A 587 14.32 -5.80 16.25
C LEU A 587 14.07 -4.64 15.28
N SER A 588 13.70 -4.97 14.05
CA SER A 588 13.39 -3.99 13.00
C SER A 588 14.51 -2.95 12.84
N ASP A 589 14.22 -1.68 13.09
CA ASP A 589 15.19 -0.60 12.95
C ASP A 589 16.11 -0.46 14.18
N GLN A 590 15.76 -1.02 15.35
CA GLN A 590 16.51 -0.87 16.60
C GLN A 590 17.59 -1.96 16.76
N THR A 591 18.60 -1.89 15.90
CA THR A 591 19.77 -2.78 15.95
C THR A 591 20.95 -2.14 16.69
N LEU A 592 21.75 -2.98 17.33
CA LEU A 592 23.00 -2.65 18.00
C LEU A 592 24.11 -3.49 17.37
N CYS A 593 25.24 -2.86 17.04
CA CYS A 593 26.42 -3.53 16.49
C CYS A 593 27.43 -3.80 17.61
N PHE A 594 28.16 -4.90 17.53
CA PHE A 594 29.11 -5.33 18.55
C PHE A 594 30.41 -5.78 17.88
N ASP A 595 31.55 -5.39 18.46
CA ASP A 595 32.86 -5.97 18.17
C ASP A 595 33.15 -7.08 19.19
N LEU A 596 33.27 -8.31 18.71
CA LEU A 596 33.65 -9.49 19.49
C LEU A 596 35.01 -9.29 20.16
N GLU A 597 35.89 -8.43 19.63
CA GLU A 597 37.19 -8.11 20.22
C GLU A 597 37.09 -7.13 21.39
N ALA A 598 36.07 -6.26 21.45
CA ALA A 598 35.94 -5.20 22.44
C ALA A 598 35.20 -5.64 23.72
N ASP A 599 35.86 -5.51 24.87
CA ASP A 599 35.28 -5.87 26.18
C ASP A 599 34.03 -5.05 26.54
N GLU A 600 33.99 -3.78 26.14
CA GLU A 600 32.86 -2.88 26.37
C GLU A 600 31.61 -3.36 25.63
N ASP A 601 31.75 -3.76 24.38
CA ASP A 601 30.66 -4.28 23.54
C ASP A 601 30.15 -5.62 24.08
N LEU A 602 31.04 -6.50 24.53
CA LEU A 602 30.63 -7.77 25.15
C LEU A 602 29.92 -7.55 26.49
N ASN A 603 30.35 -6.60 27.31
CA ASN A 603 29.60 -6.19 28.51
C ASN A 603 28.20 -5.68 28.16
N ALA A 604 28.09 -4.85 27.12
CA ALA A 604 26.81 -4.36 26.61
C ALA A 604 25.91 -5.49 26.09
N LEU A 605 26.48 -6.48 25.39
CA LEU A 605 25.75 -7.67 24.93
C LEU A 605 25.23 -8.50 26.10
N ILE A 606 26.04 -8.73 27.13
CA ILE A 606 25.62 -9.45 28.34
C ILE A 606 24.41 -8.74 28.97
N LEU A 607 24.48 -7.42 29.18
CA LEU A 607 23.35 -6.63 29.69
C LEU A 607 22.11 -6.70 28.78
N PHE A 608 22.31 -6.65 27.46
CA PHE A 608 21.23 -6.78 26.49
C PHE A 608 20.54 -8.15 26.58
N MET A 609 21.33 -9.24 26.65
CA MET A 609 20.86 -10.63 26.74
C MET A 609 20.06 -10.93 28.01
N GLN A 610 20.24 -10.17 29.10
CA GLN A 610 19.47 -10.38 30.34
C GLN A 610 17.96 -10.25 30.12
N LYS A 611 17.53 -9.40 29.18
CA LYS A 611 16.11 -9.12 28.88
C LYS A 611 15.54 -9.99 27.77
N GLN A 612 16.36 -10.80 27.10
CA GLN A 612 15.96 -11.58 25.94
C GLN A 612 15.77 -13.06 26.33
N THR A 613 14.84 -13.73 25.68
CA THR A 613 14.65 -15.19 25.80
C THR A 613 15.43 -15.93 24.73
N LYS A 614 15.33 -15.44 23.50
CA LYS A 614 15.94 -15.95 22.27
C LYS A 614 16.24 -14.74 21.38
N LEU A 615 17.37 -14.74 20.68
CA LEU A 615 17.66 -13.75 19.65
C LEU A 615 18.49 -14.35 18.52
N TYR A 616 18.61 -13.59 17.43
CA TYR A 616 19.57 -13.85 16.36
C TYR A 616 20.69 -12.81 16.41
N LEU A 617 21.92 -13.29 16.34
CA LEU A 617 23.09 -12.47 16.02
C LEU A 617 23.26 -12.52 14.50
N GLU A 618 23.31 -11.38 13.84
CA GLU A 618 23.47 -11.25 12.39
C GLU A 618 24.88 -10.76 12.08
N GLU A 619 25.53 -11.36 11.08
CA GLU A 619 26.83 -10.96 10.60
C GLU A 619 26.85 -9.50 10.13
N VAL A 620 27.89 -8.75 10.53
CA VAL A 620 28.20 -7.44 9.97
C VAL A 620 29.51 -7.57 9.21
N ILE A 621 29.42 -7.50 7.89
CA ILE A 621 30.60 -7.54 7.02
C ILE A 621 31.23 -6.16 7.05
N PHE A 622 32.35 -6.05 7.76
CA PHE A 622 33.04 -4.78 7.96
C PHE A 622 34.06 -4.54 6.82
N PRO A 623 34.08 -3.36 6.18
CA PRO A 623 35.02 -3.07 5.09
C PRO A 623 36.47 -3.00 5.59
N SER A 624 37.39 -3.62 4.86
CA SER A 624 38.82 -3.41 5.02
C SER A 624 39.23 -2.03 4.47
N VAL A 625 38.62 -1.63 3.35
CA VAL A 625 38.74 -0.31 2.73
C VAL A 625 37.36 0.33 2.64
N THR A 626 37.16 1.44 3.36
CA THR A 626 35.87 2.14 3.28
C THR A 626 35.67 2.85 1.93
N THR A 627 34.43 2.87 1.48
CA THR A 627 33.98 3.60 0.29
C THR A 627 33.75 5.08 0.58
N VAL A 628 33.36 5.45 1.81
CA VAL A 628 32.97 6.82 2.17
C VAL A 628 33.84 7.34 3.31
N VAL A 629 34.47 8.49 3.06
CA VAL A 629 35.29 9.21 4.03
C VAL A 629 34.89 10.68 4.10
N ASP A 630 35.20 11.34 5.21
CA ASP A 630 35.14 12.79 5.26
C ASP A 630 36.44 13.46 4.73
N GLN A 631 36.47 14.78 4.74
CA GLN A 631 37.63 15.61 4.36
C GLN A 631 38.91 15.27 5.15
N GLN A 632 38.77 14.74 6.37
CA GLN A 632 39.87 14.34 7.24
C GLN A 632 40.24 12.86 7.07
N GLN A 633 39.67 12.19 6.05
CA GLN A 633 39.84 10.77 5.77
C GLN A 633 39.27 9.83 6.85
N LYS A 634 38.40 10.32 7.75
CA LYS A 634 37.73 9.45 8.71
C LYS A 634 36.66 8.62 7.99
N PRO A 635 36.58 7.30 8.25
CA PRO A 635 35.71 6.42 7.50
C PRO A 635 34.30 6.30 8.08
N TYR A 636 33.30 6.17 7.23
CA TYR A 636 31.89 6.00 7.63
C TYR A 636 31.27 4.76 7.01
N LEU A 637 30.40 4.06 7.75
CA LEU A 637 29.60 2.96 7.22
C LEU A 637 28.39 3.53 6.48
N ALA A 638 28.52 3.76 5.18
CA ALA A 638 27.44 4.31 4.37
C ALA A 638 26.38 3.27 4.00
N GLN A 639 25.14 3.72 3.91
CA GLN A 639 24.02 2.97 3.35
C GLN A 639 23.49 3.72 2.11
N PHE A 640 23.52 3.07 0.96
CA PHE A 640 23.15 3.62 -0.34
C PHE A 640 21.72 3.26 -0.71
N ILE A 641 21.00 4.23 -1.28
CA ILE A 641 19.68 4.07 -1.89
C ILE A 641 19.89 4.20 -3.39
N LEU A 642 19.97 3.06 -4.07
CA LEU A 642 20.14 2.98 -5.51
C LEU A 642 18.77 2.92 -6.18
N ASN A 643 18.48 3.83 -7.11
CA ASN A 643 17.26 3.77 -7.90
C ASN A 643 17.49 2.93 -9.16
N LEU A 644 16.62 1.95 -9.35
CA LEU A 644 16.60 1.05 -10.51
C LEU A 644 15.32 1.35 -11.30
N ASN A 645 15.41 1.33 -12.62
CA ASN A 645 14.25 1.61 -13.48
C ASN A 645 14.29 0.85 -14.81
N HIS A 646 13.16 0.88 -15.52
CA HIS A 646 13.04 0.38 -16.89
C HIS A 646 11.91 1.09 -17.65
N ASP A 647 12.01 1.09 -18.98
CA ASP A 647 11.09 1.81 -19.86
C ASP A 647 9.96 0.91 -20.42
N ASP A 648 9.96 -0.39 -20.12
CA ASP A 648 8.89 -1.30 -20.54
C ASP A 648 7.54 -0.88 -19.90
N ARG A 649 6.45 -0.95 -20.67
CA ARG A 649 5.08 -0.68 -20.19
C ARG A 649 4.68 -1.71 -19.13
N SER A 650 4.31 -1.25 -17.92
CA SER A 650 3.91 -2.11 -16.81
C SER A 650 2.40 -2.15 -16.58
N TYR A 651 1.65 -1.19 -17.12
CA TYR A 651 0.20 -1.07 -16.89
C TYR A 651 -0.61 -1.12 -18.21
N ARG A 652 -1.77 -1.77 -18.15
CA ARG A 652 -2.74 -1.80 -19.26
C ARG A 652 -3.58 -0.53 -19.31
N ASP A 653 -4.03 -0.15 -20.49
CA ASP A 653 -4.89 1.02 -20.69
C ASP A 653 -6.37 0.68 -20.38
N VAL A 654 -7.21 1.69 -20.23
CA VAL A 654 -8.67 1.62 -20.08
C VAL A 654 -9.33 1.07 -21.35
N ASP A 655 -8.91 1.51 -22.54
CA ASP A 655 -9.57 1.14 -23.81
C ASP A 655 -9.32 -0.32 -24.18
N ASP A 656 -8.15 -0.86 -23.82
CA ASP A 656 -7.87 -2.31 -23.87
C ASP A 656 -8.88 -3.15 -23.05
N LEU A 657 -9.70 -2.52 -22.20
CA LEU A 657 -10.60 -3.17 -21.24
C LEU A 657 -12.09 -2.88 -21.46
N ASN A 658 -12.45 -1.93 -22.35
CA ASN A 658 -13.84 -1.52 -22.58
C ASN A 658 -14.24 -1.71 -24.06
N GLY A 659 -15.03 -2.74 -24.34
CA GLY A 659 -15.82 -2.78 -25.60
C GLY A 659 -16.81 -1.62 -25.66
N HIS A 660 -17.10 -1.12 -26.88
CA HIS A 660 -17.97 0.05 -27.11
C HIS A 660 -19.29 -0.01 -26.33
N LYS A 661 -19.68 1.11 -25.69
CA LYS A 661 -20.93 1.25 -24.94
C LYS A 661 -21.97 2.03 -25.76
N THR A 662 -23.01 1.35 -26.21
CA THR A 662 -24.26 1.97 -26.69
C THR A 662 -25.22 2.11 -25.51
N ALA A 663 -25.93 3.25 -25.41
CA ALA A 663 -26.87 3.51 -24.32
C ALA A 663 -28.15 2.67 -24.51
N ILE A 664 -28.24 1.55 -23.78
CA ILE A 664 -29.41 0.65 -23.77
C ILE A 664 -29.92 0.52 -22.33
N GLN A 665 -31.24 0.44 -22.16
CA GLN A 665 -31.87 0.25 -20.85
C GLN A 665 -31.35 -1.02 -20.18
N SER A 666 -30.79 -0.87 -18.98
CA SER A 666 -30.11 -1.93 -18.23
C SER A 666 -30.92 -2.51 -17.09
N THR A 667 -31.95 -1.79 -16.62
CA THR A 667 -32.73 -2.17 -15.43
C THR A 667 -34.23 -2.13 -15.73
N PHE A 668 -34.92 -3.20 -15.36
CA PHE A 668 -36.36 -3.38 -15.51
C PHE A 668 -36.98 -3.69 -14.16
N LEU A 669 -37.87 -2.81 -13.71
CA LEU A 669 -38.57 -2.96 -12.44
C LEU A 669 -39.66 -4.06 -12.53
N PRO A 670 -39.97 -4.73 -11.41
CA PRO A 670 -41.04 -5.72 -11.35
C PRO A 670 -42.38 -5.21 -11.91
N GLY A 671 -43.05 -6.04 -12.72
CA GLY A 671 -44.38 -5.74 -13.26
C GLY A 671 -44.41 -4.74 -14.42
N LYS A 672 -43.25 -4.38 -14.98
CA LYS A 672 -43.10 -3.56 -16.19
C LYS A 672 -42.89 -4.45 -17.41
N GLU A 673 -41.86 -4.19 -18.20
CA GLU A 673 -41.57 -4.88 -19.46
C GLU A 673 -41.13 -6.34 -19.24
N TRP A 674 -40.41 -6.58 -18.14
CA TRP A 674 -39.95 -7.90 -17.73
C TRP A 674 -40.59 -8.34 -16.41
N LEU A 675 -40.98 -9.61 -16.34
CA LEU A 675 -41.24 -10.32 -15.09
C LEU A 675 -40.04 -11.21 -14.79
N TYR A 676 -39.52 -11.13 -13.57
CA TYR A 676 -38.40 -11.96 -13.11
C TYR A 676 -38.75 -12.61 -11.77
N PHE A 677 -38.93 -13.92 -11.82
CA PHE A 677 -39.22 -14.77 -10.67
C PHE A 677 -37.97 -15.52 -10.20
N GLU A 678 -37.76 -15.56 -8.88
CA GLU A 678 -36.88 -16.54 -8.23
C GLU A 678 -37.76 -17.58 -7.53
N ILE A 679 -37.70 -18.82 -8.02
CA ILE A 679 -38.49 -19.95 -7.54
C ILE A 679 -37.56 -20.84 -6.72
N PHE A 680 -37.60 -20.72 -5.39
CA PHE A 680 -36.73 -21.47 -4.50
C PHE A 680 -37.23 -22.90 -4.36
N CYS A 681 -36.44 -23.85 -4.86
CA CYS A 681 -36.79 -25.26 -4.88
C CYS A 681 -35.52 -26.13 -4.84
N HIS A 682 -35.63 -27.35 -4.33
CA HIS A 682 -34.51 -28.28 -4.34
C HIS A 682 -34.08 -28.62 -5.78
N GLN A 683 -32.78 -28.78 -6.04
CA GLN A 683 -32.24 -28.98 -7.40
C GLN A 683 -32.88 -30.18 -8.13
N GLN A 684 -33.18 -31.27 -7.40
CA GLN A 684 -33.84 -32.45 -7.96
C GLN A 684 -35.29 -32.22 -8.42
N ARG A 685 -35.94 -31.14 -7.97
CA ARG A 685 -37.32 -30.76 -8.35
C ARG A 685 -37.36 -29.66 -9.41
N SER A 686 -36.21 -29.05 -9.71
CA SER A 686 -36.14 -28.00 -10.75
C SER A 686 -36.54 -28.54 -12.13
N ASP A 687 -36.14 -29.75 -12.49
CA ASP A 687 -36.54 -30.41 -13.75
C ASP A 687 -38.06 -30.61 -13.82
N GLU A 688 -38.69 -31.02 -12.71
CA GLU A 688 -40.14 -31.25 -12.63
C GLU A 688 -40.94 -29.96 -12.88
N LEU A 689 -40.52 -28.85 -12.26
CA LEU A 689 -41.14 -27.54 -12.50
C LEU A 689 -40.93 -27.06 -13.94
N LEU A 690 -39.75 -27.33 -14.52
CA LEU A 690 -39.40 -26.95 -15.88
C LEU A 690 -40.15 -27.77 -16.95
N ILE A 691 -40.50 -29.03 -16.70
CA ILE A 691 -41.27 -29.86 -17.65
C ILE A 691 -42.78 -29.85 -17.42
N GLY A 692 -43.23 -29.43 -16.23
CA GLY A 692 -44.65 -29.42 -15.85
C GLY A 692 -45.23 -28.01 -15.78
N VAL A 693 -44.83 -27.25 -14.75
CA VAL A 693 -45.43 -25.94 -14.44
C VAL A 693 -45.11 -24.88 -15.48
N VAL A 694 -43.82 -24.73 -15.81
CA VAL A 694 -43.36 -23.68 -16.74
C VAL A 694 -43.97 -23.84 -18.14
N PRO A 695 -43.97 -25.03 -18.78
CA PRO A 695 -44.54 -25.19 -20.11
C PRO A 695 -46.05 -24.96 -20.14
N ALA A 696 -46.77 -25.40 -19.11
CA ALA A 696 -48.22 -25.19 -19.02
C ALA A 696 -48.55 -23.69 -18.94
N PHE A 697 -47.86 -22.96 -18.07
CA PHE A 697 -47.99 -21.51 -17.99
C PHE A 697 -47.64 -20.80 -19.31
N LEU A 698 -46.52 -21.17 -19.94
CA LEU A 698 -46.11 -20.57 -21.21
C LEU A 698 -47.14 -20.82 -22.34
N ALA A 699 -47.76 -22.00 -22.37
CA ALA A 699 -48.79 -22.32 -23.36
C ALA A 699 -50.05 -21.45 -23.17
N ASP A 700 -50.55 -21.35 -21.94
CA ASP A 700 -51.78 -20.62 -21.60
C ASP A 700 -51.65 -19.11 -21.80
N PHE A 701 -50.42 -18.56 -21.68
CA PHE A 701 -50.15 -17.13 -21.81
C PHE A 701 -49.28 -16.75 -23.01
N SER A 702 -49.12 -17.64 -23.99
CA SER A 702 -48.30 -17.43 -25.20
C SER A 702 -48.59 -16.11 -25.93
N SER A 703 -49.84 -15.68 -26.01
CA SER A 703 -50.25 -14.41 -26.63
C SER A 703 -49.77 -13.14 -25.90
N SER A 704 -49.38 -13.26 -24.63
CA SER A 704 -48.92 -12.14 -23.77
C SER A 704 -47.40 -12.12 -23.59
N ILE A 705 -46.72 -13.20 -23.96
CA ILE A 705 -45.29 -13.44 -23.74
C ILE A 705 -44.54 -13.29 -25.06
N LYS A 706 -43.59 -12.35 -25.10
CA LYS A 706 -42.75 -12.10 -26.28
C LYS A 706 -41.55 -13.04 -26.35
N SER A 707 -40.90 -13.28 -25.22
CA SER A 707 -39.74 -14.17 -25.08
C SER A 707 -39.57 -14.50 -23.60
N TRP A 708 -38.91 -15.62 -23.29
CA TRP A 708 -38.68 -16.04 -21.93
C TRP A 708 -37.41 -16.89 -21.87
N PHE A 709 -36.77 -16.94 -20.72
CA PHE A 709 -35.65 -17.85 -20.50
C PHE A 709 -35.52 -18.17 -19.01
N PHE A 710 -34.75 -19.21 -18.69
CA PHE A 710 -34.46 -19.57 -17.31
C PHE A 710 -32.97 -19.82 -17.08
N ILE A 711 -32.53 -19.64 -15.84
CA ILE A 711 -31.23 -20.11 -15.37
C ILE A 711 -31.38 -20.80 -14.00
N ARG A 712 -30.51 -21.78 -13.73
CA ARG A 712 -30.39 -22.42 -12.41
C ARG A 712 -29.36 -21.67 -11.58
N TYR A 713 -29.66 -21.44 -10.32
CA TYR A 713 -28.79 -20.68 -9.42
C TYR A 713 -28.81 -21.28 -8.01
N ASN A 714 -27.76 -21.06 -7.23
CA ASN A 714 -27.61 -21.64 -5.89
C ASN A 714 -27.17 -20.65 -4.81
N GLU A 715 -27.00 -19.37 -5.17
CA GLU A 715 -26.68 -18.31 -4.22
C GLU A 715 -27.87 -18.08 -3.27
N HIS A 716 -27.60 -18.09 -1.96
CA HIS A 716 -28.62 -18.04 -0.90
C HIS A 716 -29.68 -19.16 -0.93
N GLY A 717 -29.39 -20.26 -1.64
CA GLY A 717 -30.29 -21.41 -1.79
C GLY A 717 -30.50 -21.79 -3.25
N ASN A 718 -30.86 -23.06 -3.50
CA ASN A 718 -31.14 -23.53 -4.85
C ASN A 718 -32.45 -22.93 -5.36
N HIS A 719 -32.41 -22.30 -6.54
CA HIS A 719 -33.59 -21.69 -7.15
C HIS A 719 -33.50 -21.63 -8.68
N LEU A 720 -34.66 -21.49 -9.30
CA LEU A 720 -34.79 -21.14 -10.72
C LEU A 720 -35.02 -19.63 -10.85
N ARG A 721 -34.26 -18.99 -11.73
CA ARG A 721 -34.49 -17.62 -12.16
C ARG A 721 -35.23 -17.67 -13.48
N PHE A 722 -36.52 -17.37 -13.45
CA PHE A 722 -37.39 -17.44 -14.62
C PHE A 722 -37.78 -16.03 -15.05
N ARG A 723 -37.45 -15.68 -16.29
CA ARG A 723 -37.59 -14.31 -16.82
C ARG A 723 -38.48 -14.34 -18.05
N ILE A 724 -39.43 -13.41 -18.09
CA ILE A 724 -40.44 -13.30 -19.15
C ILE A 724 -40.48 -11.85 -19.63
N LEU A 725 -40.30 -11.67 -20.94
CA LEU A 725 -40.53 -10.40 -21.62
C LEU A 725 -41.98 -10.36 -22.10
N LEU A 726 -42.69 -9.29 -21.73
CA LEU A 726 -44.10 -9.12 -22.07
C LEU A 726 -44.29 -8.43 -23.43
N HIS A 727 -45.40 -8.74 -24.10
CA HIS A 727 -45.87 -7.93 -25.23
C HIS A 727 -46.41 -6.57 -24.79
N ARG A 728 -47.04 -6.51 -23.61
CA ARG A 728 -47.62 -5.29 -23.04
C ARG A 728 -47.37 -5.27 -21.53
N GLU A 729 -46.85 -4.17 -21.02
CA GLU A 729 -46.60 -3.99 -19.57
C GLU A 729 -47.87 -4.20 -18.72
N ALA A 730 -49.04 -3.83 -19.24
CA ALA A 730 -50.32 -3.97 -18.53
C ALA A 730 -50.68 -5.41 -18.17
N ASP A 731 -50.08 -6.41 -18.83
CA ASP A 731 -50.32 -7.83 -18.56
C ASP A 731 -49.49 -8.34 -17.35
N GLY A 732 -48.54 -7.55 -16.84
CA GLY A 732 -47.58 -7.99 -15.82
C GLY A 732 -48.20 -8.46 -14.50
N GLN A 733 -49.16 -7.71 -13.95
CA GLN A 733 -49.86 -8.10 -12.72
C GLN A 733 -50.68 -9.38 -12.92
N LYS A 734 -51.38 -9.48 -14.06
CA LYS A 734 -52.20 -10.65 -14.40
C LYS A 734 -51.35 -11.91 -14.49
N LEU A 735 -50.22 -11.85 -15.20
CA LEU A 735 -49.33 -13.01 -15.36
C LEU A 735 -48.62 -13.37 -14.05
N THR A 736 -48.30 -12.39 -13.21
CA THR A 736 -47.74 -12.64 -11.88
C THR A 736 -48.71 -13.40 -10.98
N ALA A 737 -49.97 -12.96 -10.93
CA ALA A 737 -51.01 -13.66 -10.19
C ALA A 737 -51.22 -15.07 -10.73
N ALA A 738 -51.39 -15.21 -12.05
CA ALA A 738 -51.57 -16.50 -12.68
C ALA A 738 -50.42 -17.46 -12.40
N PHE A 739 -49.16 -17.03 -12.55
CA PHE A 739 -48.00 -17.90 -12.29
C PHE A 739 -47.93 -18.36 -10.82
N SER A 740 -48.33 -17.48 -9.89
CA SER A 740 -48.44 -17.82 -8.47
C SER A 740 -49.47 -18.93 -8.25
N ASP A 741 -50.60 -18.92 -8.96
CA ASP A 741 -51.63 -19.96 -8.89
C ASP A 741 -51.09 -21.33 -9.35
N TYR A 742 -50.27 -21.41 -10.41
CA TYR A 742 -49.66 -22.68 -10.84
C TYR A 742 -48.69 -23.26 -9.79
N LEU A 743 -48.08 -22.40 -8.98
CA LEU A 743 -47.13 -22.81 -7.94
C LEU A 743 -47.79 -23.04 -6.57
N GLN A 744 -49.08 -22.69 -6.41
CA GLN A 744 -49.77 -22.70 -5.12
C GLN A 744 -49.69 -24.04 -4.39
N ASP A 745 -49.92 -25.16 -5.09
CA ASP A 745 -49.86 -26.51 -4.50
C ASP A 745 -48.43 -26.93 -4.15
N TYR A 746 -47.45 -26.50 -4.95
CA TYR A 746 -46.03 -26.75 -4.69
C TYR A 746 -45.51 -25.95 -3.49
N ILE A 747 -46.01 -24.74 -3.30
CA ILE A 747 -45.72 -23.90 -2.13
C ILE A 747 -46.38 -24.49 -0.88
N ASN A 748 -47.67 -24.85 -0.96
CA ASN A 748 -48.42 -25.43 0.16
C ASN A 748 -47.85 -26.77 0.63
N SER A 749 -47.26 -27.56 -0.28
CA SER A 749 -46.59 -28.83 0.04
C SER A 749 -45.12 -28.66 0.49
N GLY A 750 -44.57 -27.44 0.40
CA GLY A 750 -43.17 -27.14 0.74
C GLY A 750 -42.14 -27.62 -0.29
N LEU A 751 -42.58 -28.06 -1.48
CA LEU A 751 -41.69 -28.43 -2.60
C LEU A 751 -41.03 -27.20 -3.23
N VAL A 752 -41.75 -26.09 -3.25
CA VAL A 752 -41.22 -24.75 -3.48
C VAL A 752 -41.24 -24.04 -2.14
N SER A 753 -40.07 -23.62 -1.66
CA SER A 753 -39.95 -22.99 -0.34
C SER A 753 -40.32 -21.52 -0.36
N ASP A 754 -40.09 -20.83 -1.48
CA ASP A 754 -40.39 -19.41 -1.64
C ASP A 754 -40.50 -19.02 -3.13
N LEU A 755 -41.26 -17.96 -3.41
CA LEU A 755 -41.41 -17.34 -4.73
C LEU A 755 -41.20 -15.83 -4.60
N GLN A 756 -40.14 -15.31 -5.21
CA GLN A 756 -39.81 -13.88 -5.14
C GLN A 756 -39.91 -13.21 -6.50
N LEU A 757 -40.45 -11.99 -6.53
CA LEU A 757 -40.44 -11.12 -7.71
C LEU A 757 -39.29 -10.11 -7.58
N LYS A 758 -38.40 -10.07 -8.58
CA LYS A 758 -37.15 -9.29 -8.53
C LYS A 758 -37.06 -8.27 -9.68
N THR A 759 -36.19 -7.28 -9.50
CA THR A 759 -35.77 -6.37 -10.58
C THR A 759 -34.85 -7.11 -11.54
N TYR A 760 -35.11 -7.06 -12.84
CA TYR A 760 -34.21 -7.62 -13.84
C TYR A 760 -33.14 -6.59 -14.23
N LYS A 761 -31.87 -6.93 -14.00
CA LYS A 761 -30.71 -6.14 -14.44
C LYS A 761 -30.01 -6.91 -15.56
N ARG A 762 -29.89 -6.29 -16.74
CA ARG A 762 -29.17 -6.84 -17.88
C ARG A 762 -27.66 -6.84 -17.62
N GLU A 763 -26.99 -7.92 -18.05
CA GLU A 763 -25.54 -8.08 -17.96
C GLU A 763 -24.85 -7.44 -19.19
N ILE A 764 -25.11 -6.15 -19.43
CA ILE A 764 -24.62 -5.41 -20.61
C ILE A 764 -23.10 -5.41 -20.67
N GLU A 765 -22.45 -5.30 -19.52
CA GLU A 765 -21.01 -5.26 -19.39
C GLU A 765 -20.35 -6.59 -19.80
N ARG A 766 -21.07 -7.70 -19.66
CA ARG A 766 -20.60 -9.04 -20.03
C ARG A 766 -20.80 -9.36 -21.51
N TYR A 767 -21.96 -8.99 -22.05
CA TYR A 767 -22.36 -9.39 -23.41
C TYR A 767 -22.22 -8.28 -24.45
N GLY A 768 -21.95 -7.04 -24.02
CA GLY A 768 -21.94 -5.85 -24.87
C GLY A 768 -23.35 -5.29 -25.07
N ALA A 769 -23.46 -3.97 -25.10
CA ALA A 769 -24.73 -3.29 -25.30
C ALA A 769 -25.35 -3.67 -26.64
N ASP A 770 -24.54 -3.70 -27.70
CA ASP A 770 -25.00 -3.92 -29.07
C ASP A 770 -25.57 -5.33 -29.28
N LEU A 771 -25.14 -6.31 -28.47
CA LEU A 771 -25.50 -7.72 -28.61
C LEU A 771 -26.51 -8.20 -27.57
N ILE A 772 -26.76 -7.46 -26.49
CA ILE A 772 -27.55 -7.96 -25.35
C ILE A 772 -28.95 -8.47 -25.75
N SER A 773 -29.60 -7.82 -26.72
CA SER A 773 -30.92 -8.24 -27.20
C SER A 773 -30.85 -9.54 -28.02
N GLU A 774 -29.79 -9.75 -28.81
CA GLU A 774 -29.56 -10.99 -29.56
C GLU A 774 -29.16 -12.13 -28.60
N ILE A 775 -28.42 -11.82 -27.55
CA ILE A 775 -28.04 -12.78 -26.51
C ILE A 775 -29.25 -13.24 -25.70
N GLU A 776 -30.17 -12.34 -25.34
CA GLU A 776 -31.43 -12.71 -24.70
C GLU A 776 -32.31 -13.57 -25.62
N ALA A 777 -32.34 -13.27 -26.92
CA ALA A 777 -33.01 -14.12 -27.90
C ALA A 777 -32.37 -15.52 -27.96
N HIS A 778 -31.03 -15.60 -27.91
CA HIS A 778 -30.32 -16.87 -27.81
C HIS A 778 -30.66 -17.63 -26.52
N PHE A 779 -30.72 -16.96 -25.37
CA PHE A 779 -31.14 -17.60 -24.11
C PHE A 779 -32.55 -18.17 -24.17
N SER A 780 -33.46 -17.50 -24.89
CA SER A 780 -34.82 -17.98 -25.12
C SER A 780 -34.81 -19.28 -25.92
N VAL A 781 -34.08 -19.30 -27.04
CA VAL A 781 -33.96 -20.50 -27.89
C VAL A 781 -33.27 -21.65 -27.16
N ASP A 782 -32.22 -21.37 -26.39
CA ASP A 782 -31.53 -22.38 -25.58
C ASP A 782 -32.45 -22.95 -24.50
N SER A 783 -33.22 -22.09 -23.82
CA SER A 783 -34.20 -22.53 -22.83
C SER A 783 -35.27 -23.44 -23.44
N GLU A 784 -35.79 -23.11 -24.62
CA GLU A 784 -36.73 -23.96 -25.37
C GLU A 784 -36.12 -25.32 -25.71
N PHE A 785 -34.89 -25.31 -26.22
CA PHE A 785 -34.16 -26.55 -26.53
C PHE A 785 -33.96 -27.42 -25.29
N VAL A 786 -33.54 -26.84 -24.17
CA VAL A 786 -33.33 -27.57 -22.92
C VAL A 786 -34.64 -28.17 -22.41
N LEU A 787 -35.77 -27.45 -22.51
CA LEU A 787 -37.07 -28.01 -22.13
C LEU A 787 -37.44 -29.24 -22.98
N LEU A 788 -37.21 -29.21 -24.29
CA LEU A 788 -37.44 -30.35 -25.17
C LEU A 788 -36.57 -31.56 -24.77
N VAL A 789 -35.30 -31.33 -24.45
CA VAL A 789 -34.38 -32.38 -23.99
C VAL A 789 -34.81 -32.97 -22.64
N LEU A 790 -35.31 -32.13 -21.72
CA LEU A 790 -35.79 -32.61 -20.41
C LEU A 790 -37.06 -33.44 -20.55
N GLN A 791 -37.95 -33.12 -21.50
CA GLN A 791 -39.17 -33.88 -21.78
C GLN A 791 -38.89 -35.28 -22.32
N ASP A 792 -37.80 -35.47 -23.06
CA ASP A 792 -37.38 -36.78 -23.59
C ASP A 792 -36.88 -37.74 -22.48
N GLN A 793 -36.74 -37.26 -21.24
CA GLN A 793 -36.25 -38.02 -20.07
C GLN A 793 -34.95 -38.79 -20.35
N THR A 794 -34.11 -38.24 -21.23
CA THR A 794 -32.88 -38.87 -21.67
C THR A 794 -31.98 -39.21 -20.47
N ASP A 795 -31.40 -40.40 -20.45
CA ASP A 795 -30.57 -40.85 -19.35
C ASP A 795 -29.28 -40.01 -19.22
N ALA A 796 -28.71 -39.97 -18.01
CA ALA A 796 -27.56 -39.13 -17.71
C ALA A 796 -26.32 -39.45 -18.57
N PHE A 797 -26.15 -40.71 -18.99
CA PHE A 797 -25.01 -41.12 -19.80
C PHE A 797 -25.15 -40.64 -21.25
N THR A 798 -26.35 -40.72 -21.80
CA THR A 798 -26.65 -40.17 -23.14
C THR A 798 -26.52 -38.65 -23.16
N LYS A 799 -27.01 -37.94 -22.13
CA LYS A 799 -26.79 -36.49 -21.97
C LYS A 799 -25.30 -36.14 -21.91
N TYR A 800 -24.52 -36.87 -21.12
CA TYR A 800 -23.07 -36.68 -21.02
C TYR A 800 -22.38 -36.93 -22.37
N LYS A 801 -22.79 -37.97 -23.10
CA LYS A 801 -22.26 -38.29 -24.44
C LYS A 801 -22.52 -37.17 -25.44
N TRP A 802 -23.71 -36.57 -25.44
CA TRP A 802 -24.02 -35.42 -26.28
C TRP A 802 -23.15 -34.21 -25.93
N CYS A 803 -23.04 -33.87 -24.63
CA CYS A 803 -22.16 -32.77 -24.19
C CYS A 803 -20.69 -33.03 -24.55
N SER A 804 -20.20 -34.26 -24.39
CA SER A 804 -18.82 -34.63 -24.71
C SER A 804 -18.52 -34.62 -26.21
N ALA A 805 -19.52 -34.82 -27.07
CA ALA A 805 -19.34 -34.72 -28.52
C ALA A 805 -19.07 -33.26 -28.95
N VAL A 806 -19.74 -32.30 -28.30
CA VAL A 806 -19.56 -30.86 -28.56
C VAL A 806 -18.18 -30.34 -28.11
N VAL A 807 -17.54 -30.99 -27.13
CA VAL A 807 -16.20 -30.59 -26.64
C VAL A 807 -15.07 -31.12 -27.55
N ASN A 808 -15.37 -32.09 -28.42
CA ASN A 808 -14.39 -32.74 -29.30
C ASN A 808 -14.47 -32.29 -30.77
N GLU A 809 -15.37 -31.36 -31.09
CA GLU A 809 -15.39 -30.56 -32.33
C GLU A 809 -14.81 -29.17 -32.05
#